data_AF-A0A4D4N469-F1
#
_entry.id   AF-A0A4D4N469-F1
#
_cell.length_a   1.000
_cell.length_b   1.000
_cell.length_c   1.000
_cell.angle_alpha   90.00
_cell.angle_beta   90.00
_cell.angle_gamma   90.00
#
_symmetry.space_group_name_H-M   'P 1'
#
loop_
_entity.id
_entity.type
_entity.pdbx_description
1 polymer ?
#
loop_
_entity_poly.entity_id
_entity_poly.type
_entity_poly.pdbx_seq_one_letter_code
_entity_poly.pdbx_strand_id
1 'polypeptide(L)'
;MTRIGLVVLALAAALAAGAAAGSISPWWWFAAVPLTLLGLLGTWDLLQRRHSVLRNYPVLGHARFLLERIRPELQQYFVERNFDGRPFDRDVRSIVYERAKGTDAEQPYGTEQDVYQPGYEFLIPSMAPRPVPQTPPRVRIGGPDCSRPYDMALLNVSAMSFGSLSSNAILALNGGAAAGGFAHDTGEGGLSEYHLRPGGDLVWEIGTGYFGCRTQDGEFDPKEFADKAAHEHVKCVSLKLSQGAKPGIGGVLPGPKVNSEIARVRDVPEGRTVISPPYHREFSTPRELVLFIARMRELSGGKPTGFKLCPGSRRQFLAVCKAMLEEGTAPDFIIVDGAEGGTGAAPLEFADHVGTPLTEGLLTVHNALVGAGLRDRIRIGASGKIATGTDLVKRLLQGADYGNAARAMMFAVGCIQAQRCHTNTCPTGVTTQDPGVPALSTSVTRRCASSASRRRPWPARCRSWRPWGSPIPRSCVRTCSTGVSTPTPNAPTTSSMSGCGPGSCSPSRPLPGRPTGTPPTPTVSPCDLEDPVARTVARVIVDALSELGVRQVFGVVGDALNPVTDAIRTTEDVEWVGCRHEEAAAFAASAQSQLSGTLGVCMGTVGPGSVHLLNGLYDAAKSRTPVLAIAGQVPLAELGSDYFQEVDNDALFSDVAVFRATITSPDQLPQLLETAVRNALGRKGVAVLTVPGDLGDRELSADRPTRFSLSTPVSRPEESAVRRAAELLDRAERITLLVGRGARAARADVLTLADRLAAPMVLTLKAKEGFEGEANPFQVGQTGLIGNPAAASALQDADTLLLLGTDFPYRDWYPDGRTVIQVDSEAAHIGRRVPVEVGLVGDTGATVRDLLGHLATAPPGTEGARDRSHLEDARKSFGKWRASQARLADPAHDKGLVGRVRSALDNRAHDIRPEALAAVVDRVADENAVFTSDTGMATVWLSRFVEMRGDRRLLGSYNLGSMANAMPQALGAQCLDRGRQVVAFCGDGGLSMLLGDLMTLKTSRLPVKLVVFDNRRLGMVKLEQEQAGLPEFGTVLDNPDFAAVATAMGITGIRVTDPAELEESVRRAFATPGPVLLDVLTNPDEIAVPAKPTVEQGWGFAVAKVKEVVRSHGDSDGH
;
A
#
# COMPACT_ATOMS: atom_id res chain seq x y z
N MET A 1 28.34 18.89 38.96
CA MET A 1 28.37 20.34 39.22
C MET A 1 26.95 20.83 39.34
N THR A 2 26.60 21.52 40.43
CA THR A 2 25.22 22.00 40.66
C THR A 2 24.83 23.00 39.58
N ARG A 3 23.56 22.97 39.12
CA ARG A 3 23.00 23.93 38.14
C ARG A 3 23.27 25.40 38.50
N ILE A 4 23.40 25.69 39.79
CA ILE A 4 23.77 27.00 40.35
C ILE A 4 25.26 27.28 40.10
N GLY A 5 26.13 26.28 40.26
CA GLY A 5 27.57 26.41 40.06
C GLY A 5 27.95 26.85 38.64
N LEU A 6 27.25 26.37 37.61
CA LEU A 6 27.50 26.80 36.22
C LEU A 6 27.13 28.27 35.98
N VAL A 7 26.00 28.74 36.52
CA VAL A 7 25.58 30.15 36.41
C VAL A 7 26.50 31.06 37.22
N VAL A 8 26.90 30.63 38.42
CA VAL A 8 27.88 31.36 39.25
C VAL A 8 29.24 31.42 38.57
N LEU A 9 29.70 30.34 37.93
CA LEU A 9 30.94 30.32 37.16
C LEU A 9 30.89 31.30 35.97
N ALA A 10 29.77 31.33 35.24
CA ALA A 10 29.58 32.26 34.12
C ALA A 10 29.58 33.72 34.58
N LEU A 11 28.91 34.03 35.69
CA LEU A 11 28.91 35.38 36.29
C LEU A 11 30.29 35.77 36.85
N ALA A 12 31.01 34.83 37.47
CA ALA A 12 32.37 35.05 37.95
C ALA A 12 33.35 35.27 36.78
N ALA A 13 33.23 34.50 35.71
CA ALA A 13 34.02 34.68 34.48
C ALA A 13 33.69 36.01 33.80
N ALA A 14 32.42 36.43 33.79
CA ALA A 14 32.00 37.74 33.29
C ALA A 14 32.63 38.90 34.10
N LEU A 15 32.63 38.80 35.43
CA LEU A 15 33.27 39.78 36.32
C LEU A 15 34.79 39.83 36.12
N ALA A 16 35.45 38.68 35.99
CA ALA A 16 36.88 38.59 35.73
C ALA A 16 37.25 39.19 34.35
N ALA A 17 36.46 38.87 33.31
CA ALA A 17 36.65 39.45 31.97
C ALA A 17 36.37 40.96 31.95
N GLY A 18 35.37 41.44 32.70
CA GLY A 18 35.10 42.87 32.85
C GLY A 18 36.21 43.62 33.58
N ALA A 19 36.78 43.02 34.64
CA ALA A 19 37.94 43.57 35.33
C ALA A 19 39.19 43.60 34.44
N ALA A 20 39.43 42.55 33.64
CA ALA A 20 40.49 42.51 32.64
C ALA A 20 40.26 43.53 31.50
N ALA A 21 39.01 43.84 31.16
CA ALA A 21 38.68 44.85 30.17
C ALA A 21 39.07 46.27 30.62
N GLY A 22 38.95 46.55 31.90
CA GLY A 22 39.35 47.83 32.51
C GLY A 22 40.85 47.93 32.84
N SER A 23 41.52 46.81 33.14
CA SER A 23 42.91 46.81 33.63
C SER A 23 43.96 46.32 32.64
N ILE A 24 43.58 45.55 31.61
CA ILE A 24 44.52 44.91 30.67
C ILE A 24 44.25 45.35 29.22
N SER A 25 43.03 45.17 28.71
CA SER A 25 42.71 45.53 27.32
C SER A 25 41.20 45.62 27.05
N PRO A 26 40.71 46.65 26.33
CA PRO A 26 39.29 46.77 25.98
C PRO A 26 38.72 45.57 25.19
N TRP A 27 39.57 44.79 24.50
CA TRP A 27 39.13 43.61 23.74
C TRP A 27 38.46 42.53 24.61
N TRP A 28 38.73 42.50 25.92
CA TRP A 28 38.05 41.59 26.85
C TRP A 28 36.54 41.88 26.97
N TRP A 29 36.05 43.05 26.53
CA TRP A 29 34.61 43.31 26.43
C TRP A 29 33.88 42.33 25.49
N PHE A 30 34.56 41.81 24.46
CA PHE A 30 33.99 40.78 23.57
C PHE A 30 33.72 39.45 24.29
N ALA A 31 34.42 39.16 25.39
CA ALA A 31 34.14 38.01 26.24
C ALA A 31 33.18 38.38 27.39
N ALA A 32 33.36 39.54 28.02
CA ALA A 32 32.58 39.97 29.18
C ALA A 32 31.10 40.17 28.86
N VAL A 33 30.76 40.77 27.71
CA VAL A 33 29.35 41.03 27.34
C VAL A 33 28.57 39.74 27.10
N PRO A 34 29.01 38.78 26.26
CA PRO A 34 28.31 37.51 26.10
C PRO A 34 28.22 36.70 27.40
N LEU A 35 29.29 36.65 28.21
CA LEU A 35 29.28 35.93 29.49
C LEU A 35 28.29 36.54 30.49
N THR A 36 28.17 37.88 30.52
CA THR A 36 27.18 38.57 31.35
C THR A 36 25.75 38.24 30.89
N LEU A 37 25.49 38.29 29.58
CA LEU A 37 24.18 37.95 29.01
C LEU A 37 23.80 36.49 29.28
N LEU A 38 24.75 35.56 29.15
CA LEU A 38 24.56 34.14 29.48
C LEU A 38 24.33 33.92 30.97
N GLY A 39 25.06 34.62 31.84
CA GLY A 39 24.86 34.59 33.29
C GLY A 39 23.48 35.12 33.71
N LEU A 40 23.03 36.23 33.10
CA LEU A 40 21.69 36.79 33.31
C LEU A 40 20.59 35.84 32.81
N LEU A 41 20.76 35.26 31.61
CA LEU A 41 19.82 34.28 31.06
C LEU A 41 19.75 33.01 31.92
N GLY A 42 20.90 32.48 32.35
CA GLY A 42 20.95 31.33 33.26
C GLY A 42 20.32 31.62 34.62
N THR A 43 20.48 32.84 35.14
CA THR A 43 19.82 33.29 36.38
C THR A 43 18.30 33.35 36.19
N TRP A 44 17.83 33.88 35.06
CA TRP A 44 16.42 33.88 34.69
C TRP A 44 15.85 32.45 34.58
N ASP A 45 16.57 31.56 33.91
CA ASP A 45 16.20 30.15 33.75
C ASP A 45 16.06 29.42 35.09
N LEU A 46 16.92 29.71 36.06
CA LEU A 46 16.86 29.15 37.43
C LEU A 46 15.66 29.67 38.23
N LEU A 47 15.31 30.95 38.06
CA LEU A 47 14.25 31.62 38.82
C LEU A 47 12.84 31.38 38.24
N GLN A 48 12.73 31.20 36.93
CA GLN A 48 11.44 31.03 36.28
C GLN A 48 10.75 29.71 36.69
N ARG A 49 9.42 29.74 36.74
CA ARG A 49 8.59 28.61 37.21
C ARG A 49 7.80 27.92 36.08
N ARG A 50 7.97 28.36 34.83
CA ARG A 50 7.16 27.96 33.66
C ARG A 50 7.72 26.74 32.91
N HIS A 51 9.03 26.57 32.85
CA HIS A 51 9.70 25.54 32.04
C HIS A 51 10.64 24.68 32.90
N SER A 52 10.27 23.44 33.20
CA SER A 52 11.07 22.52 34.01
C SER A 52 12.44 22.21 33.40
N VAL A 53 12.52 22.05 32.07
CA VAL A 53 13.78 21.77 31.36
C VAL A 53 14.77 22.93 31.47
N LEU A 54 14.34 24.17 31.19
CA LEU A 54 15.21 25.35 31.32
C LEU A 54 15.71 25.54 32.76
N ARG A 55 14.86 25.24 33.74
CA ARG A 55 15.23 25.34 35.16
C ARG A 55 16.23 24.28 35.61
N ASN A 56 16.14 23.08 35.05
CA ASN A 56 17.05 21.98 35.36
C ASN A 56 18.36 22.07 34.57
N TYR A 57 18.33 22.67 33.37
CA TYR A 57 19.47 22.87 32.48
C TYR A 57 19.51 24.34 31.98
N PRO A 58 19.92 25.31 32.83
CA PRO A 58 19.98 26.73 32.45
C PRO A 58 20.87 26.93 31.23
N VAL A 59 20.48 27.82 30.31
CA VAL A 59 21.15 28.10 29.04
C VAL A 59 21.13 26.93 28.06
N LEU A 60 21.63 25.75 28.44
CA LEU A 60 21.70 24.55 27.57
C LEU A 60 20.31 24.06 27.13
N GLY A 61 19.28 24.23 27.96
CA GLY A 61 17.92 23.85 27.62
C GLY A 61 17.33 24.65 26.45
N HIS A 62 17.85 25.84 26.14
CA HIS A 62 17.40 26.65 25.00
C HIS A 62 17.84 26.05 23.65
N ALA A 63 18.98 25.37 23.60
CA ALA A 63 19.45 24.68 22.39
C ALA A 63 18.43 23.63 21.93
N ARG A 64 17.77 22.95 22.87
CA ARG A 64 16.68 22.02 22.55
C ARG A 64 15.51 22.73 21.88
N PHE A 65 15.03 23.85 22.42
CA PHE A 65 13.88 24.57 21.84
C PHE A 65 14.22 25.17 20.46
N LEU A 66 15.46 25.61 20.27
CA LEU A 66 15.95 26.07 18.97
C LEU A 66 15.97 24.93 17.96
N LEU A 67 16.55 23.78 18.32
CA LEU A 67 16.54 22.58 17.48
C LEU A 67 15.13 22.04 17.24
N GLU A 68 14.24 22.09 18.23
CA GLU A 68 12.83 21.71 18.09
C GLU A 68 12.07 22.58 17.09
N ARG A 69 12.46 23.86 16.96
CA ARG A 69 11.87 24.83 16.03
C ARG A 69 12.37 24.67 14.60
N ILE A 70 13.64 24.29 14.41
CA ILE A 70 14.27 24.09 13.08
C ILE A 70 14.08 22.66 12.55
N ARG A 71 13.65 21.73 13.42
CA ARG A 71 13.46 20.32 13.10
C ARG A 71 12.39 20.05 12.02
N PRO A 72 11.21 20.68 12.00
CA PRO A 72 10.19 20.41 10.98
C PRO A 72 10.75 20.59 9.56
N GLU A 73 11.51 21.66 9.33
CA GLU A 73 12.17 21.94 8.07
C GLU A 73 13.25 20.88 7.78
N LEU A 74 14.09 20.53 8.77
CA LEU A 74 15.10 19.48 8.60
C LEU A 74 14.52 18.09 8.31
N GLN A 75 13.39 17.73 8.91
CA GLN A 75 12.74 16.43 8.71
C GLN A 75 11.92 16.37 7.42
N GLN A 76 11.25 17.47 7.06
CA GLN A 76 10.50 17.58 5.80
C GLN A 76 11.40 17.34 4.59
N TYR A 77 12.67 17.75 4.67
CA TYR A 77 13.62 17.61 3.56
C TYR A 77 14.61 16.44 3.71
N PHE A 78 14.88 15.92 4.91
CA PHE A 78 15.97 14.96 5.09
C PHE A 78 15.68 13.70 5.93
N VAL A 79 14.74 13.67 6.91
CA VAL A 79 14.60 12.54 7.86
C VAL A 79 13.20 12.42 8.50
N GLU A 80 12.27 11.66 7.88
CA GLU A 80 11.05 11.00 8.47
C GLU A 80 9.95 11.85 9.21
N ARG A 81 8.66 11.44 9.10
CA ARG A 81 7.44 12.28 9.24
C ARG A 81 6.98 12.57 10.69
N ASN A 82 6.14 13.59 10.89
CA ASN A 82 5.60 14.02 12.20
C ASN A 82 4.76 12.95 12.93
N PHE A 83 4.15 12.05 12.17
CA PHE A 83 3.18 11.05 12.63
C PHE A 83 3.74 9.64 12.88
N ASP A 84 5.03 9.40 12.63
CA ASP A 84 5.66 8.06 12.74
C ASP A 84 6.13 7.72 14.18
N GLY A 85 5.87 8.60 15.17
CA GLY A 85 6.37 8.45 16.54
C GLY A 85 5.63 7.42 17.40
N ARG A 86 6.36 6.46 18.00
CA ARG A 86 5.83 5.54 19.03
C ARG A 86 6.23 6.00 20.44
N PRO A 87 5.39 5.79 21.49
CA PRO A 87 4.03 5.28 21.47
C PRO A 87 2.94 6.35 21.22
N PHE A 88 3.32 7.64 21.18
CA PHE A 88 2.50 8.75 20.68
C PHE A 88 3.33 9.58 19.70
N ASP A 89 2.69 10.00 18.61
CA ASP A 89 3.29 10.88 17.63
C ASP A 89 3.52 12.30 18.18
N ARG A 90 4.15 13.16 17.38
CA ARG A 90 4.44 14.53 17.83
C ARG A 90 3.17 15.38 17.95
N ASP A 91 2.22 15.25 17.04
CA ASP A 91 1.04 16.12 17.00
C ASP A 91 0.16 15.91 18.22
N VAL A 92 -0.06 14.65 18.61
CA VAL A 92 -0.79 14.32 19.83
C VAL A 92 -0.08 14.88 21.08
N ARG A 93 1.25 14.83 21.14
CA ARG A 93 2.01 15.41 22.28
C ARG A 93 1.92 16.93 22.29
N SER A 94 2.08 17.59 21.15
CA SER A 94 1.98 19.05 21.00
C SER A 94 0.62 19.56 21.46
N ILE A 95 -0.46 18.93 20.99
CA ILE A 95 -1.84 19.26 21.39
C ILE A 95 -2.00 19.16 22.92
N VAL A 96 -1.47 18.12 23.56
CA VAL A 96 -1.54 17.97 25.02
C VAL A 96 -0.76 19.07 25.73
N TYR A 97 0.45 19.41 25.26
CA TYR A 97 1.26 20.48 25.86
C TYR A 97 0.64 21.87 25.70
N GLU A 98 0.07 22.17 24.53
CA GLU A 98 -0.59 23.45 24.24
C GLU A 98 -1.85 23.62 25.07
N ARG A 99 -2.70 22.58 25.14
CA ARG A 99 -3.90 22.58 25.99
C ARG A 99 -3.56 22.73 27.48
N ALA A 100 -2.49 22.08 27.96
CA ALA A 100 -2.03 22.23 29.34
C ALA A 100 -1.51 23.65 29.66
N LYS A 101 -1.01 24.38 28.66
CA LYS A 101 -0.53 25.76 28.78
C LYS A 101 -1.62 26.82 28.52
N GLY A 102 -2.76 26.41 27.96
CA GLY A 102 -3.84 27.32 27.55
C GLY A 102 -3.47 28.20 26.36
N THR A 103 -2.64 27.71 25.44
CA THR A 103 -2.28 28.38 24.17
C THR A 103 -3.13 27.88 23.01
N ASP A 104 -3.22 28.66 21.92
CA ASP A 104 -4.03 28.30 20.75
C ASP A 104 -3.57 26.97 20.13
N ALA A 105 -4.54 26.12 19.78
CA ALA A 105 -4.36 24.75 19.30
C ALA A 105 -4.73 24.62 17.81
N GLU A 106 -4.50 25.68 17.03
CA GLU A 106 -4.82 25.76 15.62
C GLU A 106 -3.55 25.49 14.79
N GLN A 107 -3.61 24.50 13.90
CA GLN A 107 -2.58 24.25 12.91
C GLN A 107 -3.07 24.67 11.51
N PRO A 108 -2.27 25.43 10.74
CA PRO A 108 -2.58 25.71 9.34
C PRO A 108 -2.34 24.47 8.45
N TYR A 109 -2.87 24.49 7.22
CA TYR A 109 -2.62 23.49 6.15
C TYR A 109 -3.29 22.10 6.24
N GLY A 110 -4.43 21.95 6.92
CA GLY A 110 -5.21 20.70 6.86
C GLY A 110 -4.51 19.51 7.52
N THR A 111 -5.03 18.29 7.31
CA THR A 111 -4.44 17.08 7.93
C THR A 111 -3.23 16.58 7.14
N GLU A 112 -2.13 16.29 7.83
CA GLU A 112 -0.96 15.60 7.26
C GLU A 112 -1.14 14.06 7.26
N GLN A 113 -2.20 13.55 7.89
CA GLN A 113 -2.51 12.12 7.92
C GLN A 113 -3.05 11.65 6.57
N ASP A 114 -2.65 10.44 6.15
CA ASP A 114 -3.28 9.75 5.02
C ASP A 114 -4.71 9.34 5.42
N VAL A 115 -5.70 10.08 4.90
CA VAL A 115 -7.12 9.85 5.19
C VAL A 115 -7.72 8.70 4.37
N TYR A 116 -6.98 8.17 3.38
CA TYR A 116 -7.45 7.09 2.51
C TYR A 116 -6.86 5.73 2.89
N GLN A 117 -5.92 5.68 3.84
CA GLN A 117 -5.37 4.41 4.31
C GLN A 117 -6.47 3.53 4.94
N PRO A 118 -6.50 2.22 4.64
CA PRO A 118 -7.40 1.28 5.31
C PRO A 118 -7.25 1.36 6.83
N GLY A 119 -8.38 1.43 7.55
CA GLY A 119 -8.40 1.60 9.00
C GLY A 119 -8.30 3.06 9.49
N TYR A 120 -8.25 4.05 8.59
CA TYR A 120 -8.41 5.45 8.99
C TYR A 120 -9.81 5.70 9.58
N GLU A 121 -9.85 6.18 10.81
CA GLU A 121 -11.09 6.44 11.53
C GLU A 121 -11.41 7.94 11.53
N PHE A 122 -12.60 8.31 11.05
CA PHE A 122 -13.08 9.70 11.00
C PHE A 122 -14.45 9.85 11.69
N LEU A 123 -14.76 11.08 12.12
CA LEU A 123 -16.08 11.44 12.64
C LEU A 123 -16.89 12.13 11.56
N ILE A 124 -18.15 11.72 11.40
CA ILE A 124 -19.06 12.32 10.42
C ILE A 124 -19.68 13.58 11.04
N PRO A 125 -19.53 14.77 10.41
CA PRO A 125 -20.15 15.98 10.93
C PRO A 125 -21.68 15.90 10.78
N SER A 126 -22.40 16.38 11.79
CA SER A 126 -23.84 16.59 11.67
C SER A 126 -24.12 17.86 10.87
N MET A 127 -25.01 17.77 9.86
CA MET A 127 -25.53 18.95 9.15
C MET A 127 -26.44 19.84 10.01
N ALA A 128 -26.81 19.37 11.21
CA ALA A 128 -27.56 20.12 12.22
C ALA A 128 -26.76 20.14 13.54
N PRO A 129 -25.70 20.95 13.64
CA PRO A 129 -24.89 21.03 14.85
C PRO A 129 -25.74 21.51 16.04
N ARG A 130 -25.54 20.89 17.21
CA ARG A 130 -26.20 21.28 18.46
C ARG A 130 -25.31 22.28 19.23
N PRO A 131 -25.91 23.21 19.99
CA PRO A 131 -25.15 24.05 20.91
C PRO A 131 -24.34 23.20 21.88
N VAL A 132 -23.11 23.62 22.19
CA VAL A 132 -22.27 22.96 23.20
C VAL A 132 -23.00 23.01 24.54
N PRO A 133 -23.20 21.86 25.23
CA PRO A 133 -23.85 21.84 26.54
C PRO A 133 -23.11 22.74 27.54
N GLN A 134 -23.86 23.48 28.37
CA GLN A 134 -23.26 24.35 29.39
C GLN A 134 -22.60 23.55 30.52
N THR A 135 -23.11 22.35 30.79
CA THR A 135 -22.56 21.41 31.77
C THR A 135 -21.98 20.20 31.04
N PRO A 136 -20.74 19.80 31.36
CA PRO A 136 -20.15 18.59 30.79
C PRO A 136 -21.00 17.35 31.14
N PRO A 137 -21.21 16.43 30.18
CA PRO A 137 -21.90 15.17 30.44
C PRO A 137 -21.13 14.30 31.45
N ARG A 138 -21.88 13.52 32.23
CA ARG A 138 -21.38 12.56 33.23
C ARG A 138 -22.11 11.23 33.12
N VAL A 139 -21.47 10.16 33.58
CA VAL A 139 -22.03 8.80 33.65
C VAL A 139 -22.19 8.38 35.10
N ARG A 140 -23.39 7.93 35.47
CA ARG A 140 -23.63 7.35 36.79
C ARG A 140 -23.06 5.94 36.89
N ILE A 141 -22.13 5.76 37.84
CA ILE A 141 -21.53 4.49 38.25
C ILE A 141 -22.16 4.03 39.56
N GLY A 142 -22.53 2.75 39.61
CA GLY A 142 -23.25 2.13 40.73
C GLY A 142 -24.39 1.27 40.16
N GLY A 143 -24.23 -0.05 40.24
CA GLY A 143 -25.24 -1.03 39.87
C GLY A 143 -26.34 -1.15 40.93
N PRO A 144 -27.26 -2.12 40.78
CA PRO A 144 -28.38 -2.31 41.70
C PRO A 144 -27.97 -2.53 43.17
N ASP A 145 -26.78 -3.10 43.38
CA ASP A 145 -26.26 -3.47 44.70
C ASP A 145 -25.50 -2.30 45.38
N CYS A 146 -25.36 -1.15 44.72
CA CYS A 146 -24.62 0.02 45.21
C CYS A 146 -25.56 1.03 45.87
N SER A 147 -25.32 1.34 47.15
CA SER A 147 -26.12 2.31 47.90
C SER A 147 -25.63 3.76 47.77
N ARG A 148 -24.40 3.97 47.28
CA ARG A 148 -23.79 5.30 47.12
C ARG A 148 -23.19 5.50 45.73
N PRO A 149 -24.01 5.64 44.67
CA PRO A 149 -23.52 5.81 43.30
C PRO A 149 -22.74 7.12 43.13
N TYR A 150 -21.88 7.17 42.10
CA TYR A 150 -21.05 8.32 41.75
C TYR A 150 -21.22 8.73 40.29
N ASP A 151 -21.34 10.03 40.01
CA ASP A 151 -21.45 10.54 38.64
C ASP A 151 -20.05 10.85 38.10
N MET A 152 -19.48 9.94 37.32
CA MET A 152 -18.15 10.01 36.75
C MET A 152 -18.08 10.98 35.56
N ALA A 153 -17.00 11.74 35.42
CA ALA A 153 -16.74 12.52 34.20
C ALA A 153 -16.42 11.59 33.02
N LEU A 154 -16.65 12.05 31.77
CA LEU A 154 -16.32 11.23 30.60
C LEU A 154 -14.80 11.01 30.43
N LEU A 155 -13.94 11.88 30.96
CA LEU A 155 -12.49 11.73 30.93
C LEU A 155 -11.92 11.96 32.33
N ASN A 156 -11.14 10.99 32.83
CA ASN A 156 -10.52 11.01 34.15
C ASN A 156 -9.02 10.70 34.08
N VAL A 157 -8.30 10.93 35.17
CA VAL A 157 -6.87 10.55 35.27
C VAL A 157 -6.80 9.06 35.58
N SER A 158 -6.13 8.30 34.71
CA SER A 158 -5.95 6.85 34.89
C SER A 158 -4.91 6.53 35.97
N ALA A 159 -4.98 5.30 36.46
CA ALA A 159 -4.17 4.75 37.54
C ALA A 159 -2.66 5.04 37.38
N MET A 160 -2.07 5.80 38.31
CA MET A 160 -0.63 6.06 38.36
C MET A 160 -0.10 6.17 39.79
N SER A 161 0.74 5.22 40.18
CA SER A 161 1.16 5.05 41.58
C SER A 161 2.10 6.13 42.12
N PHE A 162 1.81 6.60 43.33
CA PHE A 162 2.78 7.33 44.15
C PHE A 162 4.04 6.47 44.43
N GLY A 163 5.21 7.09 44.35
CA GLY A 163 6.52 6.44 44.37
C GLY A 163 7.09 6.15 42.98
N SER A 164 6.23 5.77 42.02
CA SER A 164 6.60 5.82 40.59
C SER A 164 6.54 7.25 40.06
N LEU A 165 5.50 7.98 40.45
CA LEU A 165 5.38 9.43 40.31
C LEU A 165 5.96 10.16 41.53
N SER A 166 6.45 11.38 41.33
CA SER A 166 6.87 12.28 42.40
C SER A 166 5.65 12.87 43.14
N SER A 167 5.84 13.29 44.39
CA SER A 167 4.80 13.95 45.19
C SER A 167 4.21 15.18 44.49
N ASN A 168 5.06 15.98 43.83
CA ASN A 168 4.65 17.15 43.06
C ASN A 168 3.75 16.78 41.87
N ALA A 169 4.03 15.67 41.18
CA ALA A 169 3.19 15.21 40.07
C ALA A 169 1.80 14.79 40.56
N ILE A 170 1.71 14.06 41.68
CA ILE A 170 0.43 13.67 42.28
C ILE A 170 -0.38 14.89 42.71
N LEU A 171 0.25 15.87 43.38
CA LEU A 171 -0.40 17.12 43.77
C LEU A 171 -0.94 17.90 42.57
N ALA A 172 -0.19 17.93 41.46
CA ALA A 172 -0.62 18.60 40.24
C ALA A 172 -1.81 17.88 39.58
N LEU A 173 -1.77 16.54 39.51
CA LEU A 173 -2.83 15.73 38.91
C LEU A 173 -4.14 15.83 39.71
N ASN A 174 -4.10 15.62 41.02
CA ASN A 174 -5.31 15.73 41.85
C ASN A 174 -5.77 17.19 41.97
N GLY A 175 -4.86 18.17 41.98
CA GLY A 175 -5.23 19.59 41.89
C GLY A 175 -5.94 19.93 40.57
N GLY A 176 -5.53 19.31 39.47
CA GLY A 176 -6.23 19.39 38.18
C GLY A 176 -7.61 18.73 38.24
N ALA A 177 -7.71 17.56 38.88
CA ALA A 177 -8.97 16.83 39.10
C ALA A 177 -9.99 17.64 39.90
N ALA A 178 -9.55 18.27 41.01
CA ALA A 178 -10.37 19.18 41.80
C ALA A 178 -10.86 20.38 40.99
N ALA A 179 -9.99 20.99 40.19
CA ALA A 179 -10.33 22.16 39.39
C ALA A 179 -11.25 21.83 38.19
N GLY A 180 -11.08 20.65 37.59
CA GLY A 180 -11.82 20.22 36.40
C GLY A 180 -13.07 19.38 36.70
N GLY A 181 -13.29 18.99 37.96
CA GLY A 181 -14.41 18.14 38.34
C GLY A 181 -14.35 16.75 37.66
N PHE A 182 -13.19 16.11 37.67
CA PHE A 182 -13.00 14.72 37.22
C PHE A 182 -12.27 13.92 38.31
N ALA A 183 -12.26 12.59 38.21
CA ALA A 183 -11.62 11.74 39.20
C ALA A 183 -10.13 11.50 38.89
N HIS A 184 -9.34 11.24 39.94
CA HIS A 184 -7.96 10.77 39.82
C HIS A 184 -7.82 9.37 40.43
N ASP A 185 -7.43 8.41 39.59
CA ASP A 185 -7.12 7.06 40.03
C ASP A 185 -5.70 6.97 40.61
N THR A 186 -5.59 6.51 41.86
CA THR A 186 -4.33 6.47 42.61
C THR A 186 -3.33 5.45 42.08
N GLY A 187 -3.79 4.48 41.29
CA GLY A 187 -3.07 3.24 41.00
C GLY A 187 -2.74 2.43 42.25
N GLU A 188 -2.00 1.33 42.06
CA GLU A 188 -1.67 0.37 43.14
C GLU A 188 -0.76 0.92 44.26
N GLY A 189 -0.36 2.19 44.23
CA GLY A 189 0.69 2.74 45.10
C GLY A 189 0.28 3.07 46.53
N GLY A 190 -0.94 2.73 46.92
CA GLY A 190 -1.57 3.17 48.15
C GLY A 190 -2.13 4.60 48.07
N LEU A 191 -2.91 4.96 49.09
CA LEU A 191 -3.52 6.28 49.24
C LEU A 191 -2.60 7.21 50.06
N SER A 192 -1.95 8.16 49.40
CA SER A 192 -1.04 9.11 50.06
C SER A 192 -1.69 10.46 50.39
N GLU A 193 -1.10 11.20 51.33
CA GLU A 193 -1.54 12.57 51.68
C GLU A 193 -1.52 13.50 50.45
N TYR A 194 -0.62 13.28 49.50
CA TYR A 194 -0.56 14.08 48.27
C TYR A 194 -1.77 13.90 47.35
N HIS A 195 -2.45 12.75 47.42
CA HIS A 195 -3.71 12.55 46.71
C HIS A 195 -4.86 13.29 47.41
N LEU A 196 -4.83 13.35 48.74
CA LEU A 196 -5.90 13.91 49.55
C LEU A 196 -5.85 15.43 49.65
N ARG A 197 -4.64 16.00 49.79
CA ARG A 197 -4.43 17.42 50.06
C ARG A 197 -5.11 18.38 49.07
N PRO A 198 -5.16 18.12 47.75
CA PRO A 198 -5.81 19.04 46.81
C PRO A 198 -7.34 18.92 46.78
N GLY A 199 -7.93 17.87 47.36
CA GLY A 199 -9.38 17.70 47.54
C GLY A 199 -10.16 17.21 46.31
N GLY A 200 -9.48 16.72 45.26
CA GLY A 200 -10.15 16.15 44.08
C GLY A 200 -10.69 14.74 44.34
N ASP A 201 -11.75 14.35 43.62
CA ASP A 201 -12.34 13.02 43.72
C ASP A 201 -11.34 11.92 43.32
N LEU A 202 -11.38 10.78 44.03
CA LEU A 202 -10.44 9.67 43.85
C LEU A 202 -11.14 8.36 43.49
N VAL A 203 -10.51 7.61 42.58
CA VAL A 203 -10.70 6.17 42.46
C VAL A 203 -9.52 5.52 43.18
N TRP A 204 -9.76 4.82 44.28
CA TRP A 204 -8.69 4.14 45.00
C TRP A 204 -8.47 2.76 44.36
N GLU A 205 -7.33 2.58 43.69
CA GLU A 205 -6.98 1.32 43.04
C GLU A 205 -6.06 0.46 43.90
N ILE A 206 -6.38 -0.83 44.00
CA ILE A 206 -5.67 -1.81 44.81
C ILE A 206 -5.13 -2.90 43.88
N GLY A 207 -3.82 -3.14 43.92
CA GLY A 207 -3.16 -4.20 43.15
C GLY A 207 -2.93 -5.48 43.98
N THR A 208 -2.23 -6.44 43.39
CA THR A 208 -1.91 -7.74 43.99
C THR A 208 -1.02 -7.66 45.24
N GLY A 209 -0.34 -6.53 45.47
CA GLY A 209 0.43 -6.28 46.68
C GLY A 209 -0.38 -5.72 47.86
N TYR A 210 -1.68 -5.43 47.65
CA TYR A 210 -2.60 -4.83 48.63
C TYR A 210 -2.05 -3.61 49.37
N PHE A 211 -1.21 -2.80 48.70
CA PHE A 211 -0.52 -1.69 49.34
C PHE A 211 -1.50 -0.67 49.92
N GLY A 212 -1.32 -0.39 51.22
CA GLY A 212 -2.22 0.45 51.99
C GLY A 212 -3.50 -0.25 52.46
N CYS A 213 -3.65 -1.56 52.34
CA CYS A 213 -4.69 -2.33 53.01
C CYS A 213 -4.22 -3.76 53.21
N ARG A 214 -3.06 -3.92 53.84
CA ARG A 214 -2.36 -5.21 53.92
C ARG A 214 -1.88 -5.52 55.32
N THR A 215 -1.85 -6.81 55.63
CA THR A 215 -1.12 -7.32 56.79
C THR A 215 0.39 -7.28 56.55
N GLN A 216 1.18 -7.50 57.61
CA GLN A 216 2.65 -7.60 57.50
C GLN A 216 3.07 -8.73 56.54
N ASP A 217 2.31 -9.82 56.50
CA ASP A 217 2.53 -10.97 55.61
C ASP A 217 2.08 -10.71 54.16
N GLY A 218 1.40 -9.59 53.92
CA GLY A 218 0.95 -9.15 52.59
C GLY A 218 -0.40 -9.67 52.13
N GLU A 219 -1.21 -10.19 53.06
CA GLU A 219 -2.61 -10.53 52.84
C GLU A 219 -3.50 -9.28 52.95
N PHE A 220 -4.74 -9.36 52.47
CA PHE A 220 -5.68 -8.24 52.54
C PHE A 220 -6.12 -7.95 53.99
N ASP A 221 -6.07 -6.69 54.42
CA ASP A 221 -6.60 -6.24 55.72
C ASP A 221 -7.96 -5.54 55.54
N PRO A 222 -9.08 -6.18 55.96
CA PRO A 222 -10.42 -5.61 55.80
C PRO A 222 -10.65 -4.33 56.61
N LYS A 223 -10.00 -4.18 57.76
CA LYS A 223 -10.18 -3.03 58.65
C LYS A 223 -9.48 -1.82 58.04
N GLU A 224 -8.22 -1.98 57.65
CA GLU A 224 -7.46 -0.90 57.02
C GLU A 224 -8.09 -0.47 55.69
N PHE A 225 -8.61 -1.45 54.92
CA PHE A 225 -9.40 -1.17 53.73
C PHE A 225 -10.63 -0.31 54.05
N ALA A 226 -11.44 -0.70 55.03
CA ALA A 226 -12.66 0.02 55.39
C ALA A 226 -12.35 1.46 55.86
N ASP A 227 -11.31 1.63 56.69
CA ASP A 227 -10.89 2.94 57.21
C ASP A 227 -10.48 3.90 56.08
N LYS A 228 -9.67 3.43 55.11
CA LYS A 228 -9.25 4.25 53.97
C LYS A 228 -10.35 4.46 52.94
N ALA A 229 -11.14 3.41 52.66
CA ALA A 229 -12.29 3.51 51.77
C ALA A 229 -13.36 4.47 52.31
N ALA A 230 -13.48 4.64 53.63
CA ALA A 230 -14.43 5.57 54.25
C ALA A 230 -14.13 7.05 53.95
N HIS A 231 -12.88 7.40 53.61
CA HIS A 231 -12.47 8.78 53.35
C HIS A 231 -13.38 9.48 52.32
N GLU A 232 -13.74 10.74 52.57
CA GLU A 232 -14.78 11.43 51.78
C GLU A 232 -14.43 11.61 50.29
N HIS A 233 -13.16 11.85 49.98
CA HIS A 233 -12.66 12.00 48.61
C HIS A 233 -12.54 10.68 47.84
N VAL A 234 -12.52 9.53 48.51
CA VAL A 234 -12.58 8.22 47.83
C VAL A 234 -14.01 8.00 47.35
N LYS A 235 -14.24 8.06 46.05
CA LYS A 235 -15.58 7.93 45.45
C LYS A 235 -15.84 6.54 44.89
N CYS A 236 -14.83 5.86 44.39
CA CYS A 236 -14.90 4.48 43.91
C CYS A 236 -13.67 3.69 44.36
N VAL A 237 -13.78 2.36 44.42
CA VAL A 237 -12.67 1.45 44.70
C VAL A 237 -12.51 0.46 43.54
N SER A 238 -11.28 0.30 43.05
CA SER A 238 -10.97 -0.57 41.91
C SER A 238 -9.95 -1.64 42.30
N LEU A 239 -10.21 -2.89 41.95
CA LEU A 239 -9.24 -3.97 42.06
C LEU A 239 -8.50 -4.16 40.74
N LYS A 240 -7.19 -4.02 40.71
CA LYS A 240 -6.40 -4.22 39.50
C LYS A 240 -5.97 -5.68 39.35
N LEU A 241 -6.64 -6.41 38.46
CA LEU A 241 -6.28 -7.78 38.08
C LEU A 241 -5.07 -7.79 37.13
N SER A 242 -5.07 -6.90 36.14
CA SER A 242 -3.98 -6.71 35.18
C SER A 242 -4.02 -5.32 34.55
N GLN A 243 -2.92 -4.89 33.93
CA GLN A 243 -2.82 -3.63 33.20
C GLN A 243 -1.98 -3.79 31.93
N GLY A 244 -2.10 -2.82 31.01
CA GLY A 244 -1.30 -2.78 29.78
C GLY A 244 0.22 -2.74 30.03
N ALA A 245 0.98 -3.19 29.03
CA ALA A 245 2.43 -3.42 29.03
C ALA A 245 2.96 -4.47 30.04
N LYS A 246 2.14 -4.95 30.97
CA LYS A 246 2.52 -5.92 32.02
C LYS A 246 1.42 -6.92 32.42
N PRO A 247 0.61 -7.51 31.52
CA PRO A 247 -0.42 -8.42 31.99
C PRO A 247 0.23 -9.68 32.58
N GLY A 248 -0.17 -10.06 33.80
CA GLY A 248 0.32 -11.27 34.46
C GLY A 248 1.67 -11.13 35.18
N ILE A 249 2.24 -9.92 35.29
CA ILE A 249 3.36 -9.65 36.21
C ILE A 249 2.98 -8.55 37.21
N GLY A 250 3.46 -8.69 38.44
CA GLY A 250 3.26 -7.66 39.46
C GLY A 250 4.09 -6.40 39.21
N GLY A 251 3.71 -5.31 39.86
CA GLY A 251 4.48 -4.07 39.86
C GLY A 251 5.86 -4.25 40.52
N VAL A 252 6.86 -3.52 40.01
CA VAL A 252 8.19 -3.43 40.62
C VAL A 252 8.47 -1.97 40.94
N LEU A 253 8.71 -1.67 42.21
CA LEU A 253 9.23 -0.39 42.66
C LEU A 253 10.67 -0.58 43.17
N PRO A 254 11.68 -0.04 42.46
CA PRO A 254 13.07 -0.19 42.85
C PRO A 254 13.36 0.40 44.24
N GLY A 255 14.16 -0.30 45.04
CA GLY A 255 14.54 0.11 46.40
C GLY A 255 15.04 1.55 46.54
N PRO A 256 15.86 2.10 45.61
CA PRO A 256 16.29 3.50 45.66
C PRO A 256 15.16 4.54 45.60
N LYS A 257 13.95 4.15 45.21
CA LYS A 257 12.77 5.00 45.24
C LYS A 257 11.95 4.86 46.52
N VAL A 258 12.18 3.83 47.32
CA VAL A 258 11.39 3.55 48.53
C VAL A 258 12.00 4.33 49.70
N ASN A 259 11.65 5.61 49.78
CA ASN A 259 11.95 6.44 50.94
C ASN A 259 10.96 6.19 52.09
N SER A 260 11.23 6.73 53.27
CA SER A 260 10.40 6.60 54.48
C SER A 260 8.91 6.91 54.26
N GLU A 261 8.60 7.89 53.41
CA GLU A 261 7.21 8.25 53.11
C GLU A 261 6.50 7.18 52.27
N ILE A 262 7.17 6.67 51.23
CA ILE A 262 6.62 5.63 50.35
C ILE A 262 6.51 4.30 51.11
N ALA A 263 7.50 3.99 51.96
CA ALA A 263 7.49 2.83 52.86
C ALA A 263 6.24 2.84 53.75
N ARG A 264 5.92 4.00 54.36
CA ARG A 264 4.74 4.18 55.22
C ARG A 264 3.42 4.12 54.44
N VAL A 265 3.34 4.71 53.24
CA VAL A 265 2.08 4.71 52.46
C VAL A 265 1.73 3.31 51.93
N ARG A 266 2.76 2.49 51.64
CA ARG A 266 2.59 1.15 51.08
C ARG A 266 2.67 0.02 52.10
N ASP A 267 3.01 0.33 53.35
CA ASP A 267 3.27 -0.63 54.43
C ASP A 267 4.36 -1.65 54.05
N VAL A 268 5.52 -1.14 53.63
CA VAL A 268 6.69 -1.93 53.18
C VAL A 268 8.00 -1.41 53.78
N PRO A 269 9.06 -2.24 53.89
CA PRO A 269 10.36 -1.79 54.42
C PRO A 269 11.04 -0.72 53.55
N GLU A 270 11.62 0.31 54.18
CA GLU A 270 12.38 1.38 53.51
C GLU A 270 13.63 0.83 52.77
N GLY A 271 13.94 1.41 51.61
CA GLY A 271 15.13 1.10 50.82
C GLY A 271 15.13 -0.25 50.09
N ARG A 272 14.13 -1.11 50.31
CA ARG A 272 14.03 -2.43 49.66
C ARG A 272 13.19 -2.36 48.39
N THR A 273 13.62 -3.08 47.35
CA THR A 273 12.82 -3.25 46.13
C THR A 273 11.53 -3.99 46.47
N VAL A 274 10.40 -3.40 46.08
CA VAL A 274 9.08 -3.95 46.33
C VAL A 274 8.58 -4.59 45.04
N ILE A 275 8.27 -5.90 45.12
CA ILE A 275 7.73 -6.68 44.00
C ILE A 275 6.34 -7.16 44.41
N SER A 276 5.33 -6.78 43.64
CA SER A 276 3.98 -7.32 43.82
C SER A 276 3.92 -8.74 43.25
N PRO A 277 3.14 -9.66 43.84
CA PRO A 277 2.87 -10.96 43.24
C PRO A 277 2.17 -10.81 41.88
N PRO A 278 2.28 -11.80 40.96
CA PRO A 278 1.57 -11.76 39.69
C PRO A 278 0.07 -12.11 39.81
N TYR A 279 -0.40 -12.50 41.00
CA TYR A 279 -1.78 -12.91 41.27
C TYR A 279 -2.28 -12.35 42.61
N HIS A 280 -3.61 -12.33 42.79
CA HIS A 280 -4.25 -12.03 44.06
C HIS A 280 -4.32 -13.30 44.92
N ARG A 281 -4.15 -13.17 46.25
CA ARG A 281 -4.19 -14.30 47.19
C ARG A 281 -5.59 -14.60 47.72
N GLU A 282 -6.48 -13.60 47.70
CA GLU A 282 -7.84 -13.70 48.25
C GLU A 282 -8.80 -14.55 47.40
N PHE A 283 -8.45 -14.87 46.15
CA PHE A 283 -9.30 -15.65 45.26
C PHE A 283 -8.47 -16.41 44.22
N SER A 284 -9.00 -17.56 43.82
CA SER A 284 -8.45 -18.47 42.82
C SER A 284 -9.43 -18.75 41.69
N THR A 285 -10.73 -18.48 41.90
CA THR A 285 -11.80 -18.73 40.92
C THR A 285 -12.58 -17.46 40.55
N PRO A 286 -13.26 -17.44 39.38
CA PRO A 286 -14.13 -16.33 38.99
C PRO A 286 -15.27 -16.04 39.99
N ARG A 287 -15.80 -17.06 40.67
CA ARG A 287 -16.85 -16.92 41.69
C ARG A 287 -16.31 -16.21 42.93
N GLU A 288 -15.15 -16.64 43.43
CA GLU A 288 -14.46 -15.98 44.55
C GLU A 288 -14.10 -14.53 44.21
N LEU A 289 -13.67 -14.23 42.98
CA LEU A 289 -13.44 -12.86 42.52
C LEU A 289 -14.71 -12.01 42.65
N VAL A 290 -15.85 -12.48 42.13
CA VAL A 290 -17.13 -11.74 42.17
C VAL A 290 -17.56 -11.47 43.62
N LEU A 291 -17.46 -12.49 44.49
CA LEU A 291 -17.76 -12.36 45.91
C LEU A 291 -16.80 -11.40 46.62
N PHE A 292 -15.53 -11.39 46.24
CA PHE A 292 -14.55 -10.44 46.78
C PHE A 292 -14.86 -8.99 46.38
N ILE A 293 -15.31 -8.74 45.14
CA ILE A 293 -15.79 -7.40 44.73
C ILE A 293 -17.00 -6.97 45.55
N ALA A 294 -17.94 -7.87 45.82
CA ALA A 294 -19.10 -7.60 46.66
C ALA A 294 -18.69 -7.29 48.11
N ARG A 295 -17.76 -8.06 48.69
CA ARG A 295 -17.19 -7.80 50.02
C ARG A 295 -16.52 -6.43 50.10
N MET A 296 -15.76 -6.03 49.09
CA MET A 296 -15.19 -4.68 49.04
C MET A 296 -16.28 -3.60 49.01
N ARG A 297 -17.43 -3.84 48.35
CA ARG A 297 -18.56 -2.91 48.34
C ARG A 297 -19.11 -2.70 49.74
N GLU A 298 -19.34 -3.79 50.46
CA GLU A 298 -19.79 -3.75 51.85
C GLU A 298 -18.82 -2.99 52.74
N LEU A 299 -17.52 -3.36 52.70
CA LEU A 299 -16.48 -2.73 53.51
C LEU A 299 -16.26 -1.23 53.17
N SER A 300 -16.54 -0.82 51.93
CA SER A 300 -16.45 0.59 51.52
C SER A 300 -17.64 1.45 51.97
N GLY A 301 -18.61 0.86 52.69
CA GLY A 301 -19.85 1.52 53.07
C GLY A 301 -20.78 1.77 51.88
N GLY A 302 -20.77 0.87 50.89
CA GLY A 302 -21.68 0.88 49.74
C GLY A 302 -21.27 1.77 48.56
N LYS A 303 -20.02 2.24 48.53
CA LYS A 303 -19.46 2.96 47.38
C LYS A 303 -19.28 2.01 46.18
N PRO A 304 -19.22 2.51 44.93
CA PRO A 304 -19.09 1.65 43.77
C PRO A 304 -17.74 0.92 43.78
N THR A 305 -17.79 -0.38 43.54
CA THR A 305 -16.61 -1.24 43.44
C THR A 305 -16.52 -1.91 42.09
N GLY A 306 -15.31 -2.01 41.57
CA GLY A 306 -15.05 -2.55 40.25
C GLY A 306 -13.68 -3.20 40.16
N PHE A 307 -13.32 -3.63 38.97
CA PHE A 307 -11.98 -4.12 38.70
C PHE A 307 -11.43 -3.62 37.37
N LYS A 308 -10.10 -3.58 37.27
CA LYS A 308 -9.35 -3.24 36.07
C LYS A 308 -8.65 -4.47 35.51
N LEU A 309 -8.73 -4.67 34.20
CA LEU A 309 -8.02 -5.74 33.51
C LEU A 309 -7.58 -5.32 32.10
N CYS A 310 -6.43 -5.84 31.68
CA CYS A 310 -6.10 -6.04 30.27
C CYS A 310 -6.62 -7.43 29.83
N PRO A 311 -7.63 -7.50 28.94
CA PRO A 311 -8.20 -8.79 28.53
C PRO A 311 -7.16 -9.63 27.78
N GLY A 312 -7.01 -10.89 28.19
CA GLY A 312 -6.18 -11.88 27.50
C GLY A 312 -7.03 -12.93 26.78
N SER A 313 -7.82 -13.69 27.54
CA SER A 313 -8.66 -14.77 27.01
C SER A 313 -10.15 -14.44 27.10
N ARG A 314 -10.86 -14.54 25.97
CA ARG A 314 -12.32 -14.41 25.91
C ARG A 314 -13.02 -15.41 26.85
N ARG A 315 -12.50 -16.64 26.93
CA ARG A 315 -13.06 -17.72 27.77
C ARG A 315 -12.99 -17.37 29.26
N GLN A 316 -11.90 -16.74 29.70
CA GLN A 316 -11.75 -16.32 31.09
C GLN A 316 -12.76 -15.23 31.45
N PHE A 317 -12.95 -14.22 30.60
CA PHE A 317 -13.92 -13.17 30.88
C PHE A 317 -15.37 -13.68 30.87
N LEU A 318 -15.70 -14.59 29.94
CA LEU A 318 -17.00 -15.26 29.92
C LEU A 318 -17.24 -16.10 31.19
N ALA A 319 -16.20 -16.73 31.75
CA ALA A 319 -16.30 -17.43 33.03
C ALA A 319 -16.61 -16.47 34.19
N VAL A 320 -16.05 -15.25 34.18
CA VAL A 320 -16.43 -14.21 35.15
C VAL A 320 -17.89 -13.77 34.94
N CYS A 321 -18.35 -13.58 33.70
CA CYS A 321 -19.75 -13.26 33.42
C CYS A 321 -20.70 -14.36 33.95
N LYS A 322 -20.36 -15.63 33.73
CA LYS A 322 -21.10 -16.76 34.27
C LYS A 322 -21.12 -16.75 35.80
N ALA A 323 -19.99 -16.47 36.45
CA ALA A 323 -19.93 -16.34 37.90
C ALA A 323 -20.82 -15.20 38.44
N MET A 324 -20.89 -14.05 37.75
CA MET A 324 -21.79 -12.95 38.14
C MET A 324 -23.27 -13.37 38.09
N LEU A 325 -23.65 -14.19 37.10
CA LEU A 325 -25.01 -14.71 36.99
C LEU A 325 -25.31 -15.74 38.09
N GLU A 326 -24.37 -16.63 38.39
CA GLU A 326 -24.54 -17.68 39.42
C GLU A 326 -24.58 -17.12 40.84
N GLU A 327 -23.77 -16.10 41.15
CA GLU A 327 -23.74 -15.48 42.48
C GLU A 327 -24.79 -14.37 42.67
N GLY A 328 -25.47 -13.96 41.60
CA GLY A 328 -26.50 -12.91 41.64
C GLY A 328 -25.98 -11.48 41.84
N THR A 329 -24.68 -11.28 42.06
CA THR A 329 -24.03 -9.96 42.19
C THR A 329 -22.98 -9.72 41.11
N ALA A 330 -22.69 -8.45 40.85
CA ALA A 330 -21.77 -8.01 39.79
C ALA A 330 -20.96 -6.77 40.25
N PRO A 331 -19.79 -6.49 39.66
CA PRO A 331 -19.10 -5.21 39.86
C PRO A 331 -19.95 -4.03 39.36
N ASP A 332 -19.76 -2.85 39.94
CA ASP A 332 -20.43 -1.63 39.49
C ASP A 332 -19.82 -1.05 38.21
N PHE A 333 -18.51 -1.31 38.02
CA PHE A 333 -17.78 -0.93 36.83
C PHE A 333 -16.63 -1.89 36.53
N ILE A 334 -16.20 -1.91 35.26
CA ILE A 334 -15.02 -2.62 34.79
C ILE A 334 -14.16 -1.65 33.97
N ILE A 335 -12.89 -1.52 34.31
CA ILE A 335 -11.93 -0.74 33.54
C ILE A 335 -11.17 -1.68 32.60
N VAL A 336 -11.38 -1.53 31.30
CA VAL A 336 -10.66 -2.26 30.25
C VAL A 336 -9.41 -1.48 29.87
N ASP A 337 -8.25 -2.07 30.10
CA ASP A 337 -6.95 -1.51 29.73
C ASP A 337 -6.42 -2.21 28.46
N GLY A 338 -5.97 -1.47 27.46
CA GLY A 338 -5.33 -2.06 26.27
C GLY A 338 -3.90 -2.52 26.56
N ALA A 339 -3.40 -3.49 25.80
CA ALA A 339 -1.99 -3.94 25.85
C ALA A 339 -1.01 -2.78 25.64
N GLU A 340 -1.38 -1.80 24.80
CA GLU A 340 -0.63 -0.57 24.55
C GLU A 340 -0.63 0.43 25.72
N GLY A 341 -1.44 0.18 26.74
CA GLY A 341 -1.53 0.90 28.00
C GLY A 341 -0.31 0.67 28.92
N GLY A 342 -0.25 1.35 30.06
CA GLY A 342 0.81 1.19 31.06
C GLY A 342 1.90 2.29 31.05
N THR A 343 2.35 2.68 32.24
CA THR A 343 3.37 3.72 32.47
C THR A 343 4.64 3.18 33.14
N GLY A 344 4.65 1.89 33.50
CA GLY A 344 5.75 1.23 34.21
C GLY A 344 6.69 0.47 33.28
N ALA A 345 7.94 0.29 33.69
CA ALA A 345 8.95 -0.45 32.93
C ALA A 345 8.71 -1.97 33.00
N ALA A 346 8.47 -2.61 31.86
CA ALA A 346 8.20 -4.04 31.72
C ALA A 346 9.31 -4.73 30.92
N PRO A 347 9.48 -6.05 31.05
CA PRO A 347 10.16 -6.84 30.01
C PRO A 347 9.48 -6.61 28.66
N LEU A 348 10.27 -6.58 27.58
CA LEU A 348 9.77 -6.30 26.23
C LEU A 348 8.75 -7.35 25.78
N GLU A 349 8.95 -8.60 26.17
CA GLU A 349 8.08 -9.72 25.84
C GLU A 349 6.65 -9.49 26.36
N PHE A 350 6.51 -8.92 27.56
CA PHE A 350 5.21 -8.59 28.14
C PHE A 350 4.64 -7.28 27.59
N ALA A 351 5.51 -6.33 27.25
CA ALA A 351 5.10 -5.05 26.69
C ALA A 351 4.55 -5.19 25.27
N ASP A 352 5.16 -6.07 24.46
CA ASP A 352 4.90 -6.18 23.03
C ASP A 352 3.99 -7.36 22.66
N HIS A 353 3.92 -8.42 23.49
CA HIS A 353 3.25 -9.67 23.09
C HIS A 353 2.17 -10.19 24.06
N VAL A 354 1.90 -9.51 25.17
CA VAL A 354 0.91 -9.98 26.15
C VAL A 354 -0.24 -8.98 26.31
N GLY A 355 -1.47 -9.50 26.17
CA GLY A 355 -2.71 -8.73 26.27
C GLY A 355 -3.33 -8.40 24.91
N THR A 356 -4.62 -8.05 24.90
CA THR A 356 -5.31 -7.58 23.70
C THR A 356 -5.20 -6.06 23.56
N PRO A 357 -5.13 -5.51 22.33
CA PRO A 357 -5.22 -4.08 22.17
C PRO A 357 -6.57 -3.53 22.65
N LEU A 358 -6.64 -2.23 22.98
CA LEU A 358 -7.82 -1.67 23.65
C LEU A 358 -9.12 -1.88 22.85
N THR A 359 -9.07 -1.75 21.52
CA THR A 359 -10.26 -1.89 20.66
C THR A 359 -10.86 -3.30 20.81
N GLU A 360 -10.06 -4.34 20.65
CA GLU A 360 -10.46 -5.74 20.70
C GLU A 360 -10.88 -6.14 22.11
N GLY A 361 -10.13 -5.68 23.12
CA GLY A 361 -10.44 -5.92 24.52
C GLY A 361 -11.77 -5.29 24.93
N LEU A 362 -12.01 -4.05 24.52
CA LEU A 362 -13.24 -3.31 24.82
C LEU A 362 -14.45 -3.95 24.15
N LEU A 363 -14.36 -4.28 22.86
CA LEU A 363 -15.43 -4.98 22.14
C LEU A 363 -15.74 -6.33 22.75
N THR A 364 -14.71 -7.09 23.15
CA THR A 364 -14.87 -8.39 23.82
C THR A 364 -15.66 -8.26 25.13
N VAL A 365 -15.25 -7.32 25.99
CA VAL A 365 -15.91 -7.11 27.29
C VAL A 365 -17.33 -6.58 27.10
N HIS A 366 -17.52 -5.58 26.25
CA HIS A 366 -18.84 -5.02 25.96
C HIS A 366 -19.81 -6.08 25.45
N ASN A 367 -19.43 -6.84 24.42
CA ASN A 367 -20.29 -7.85 23.80
C ASN A 367 -20.58 -9.02 24.76
N ALA A 368 -19.60 -9.43 25.58
CA ALA A 368 -19.82 -10.47 26.59
C ALA A 368 -20.85 -10.02 27.64
N LEU A 369 -20.76 -8.78 28.10
CA LEU A 369 -21.72 -8.23 29.06
C LEU A 369 -23.12 -8.04 28.45
N VAL A 370 -23.21 -7.63 27.18
CA VAL A 370 -24.49 -7.53 26.46
C VAL A 370 -25.10 -8.92 26.29
N GLY A 371 -24.34 -9.89 25.78
CA GLY A 371 -24.80 -11.25 25.55
C GLY A 371 -25.19 -12.00 26.83
N ALA A 372 -24.55 -11.69 27.96
CA ALA A 372 -24.89 -12.23 29.27
C ALA A 372 -26.04 -11.49 29.99
N GLY A 373 -26.57 -10.39 29.41
CA GLY A 373 -27.60 -9.57 30.05
C GLY A 373 -27.12 -8.77 31.27
N LEU A 374 -25.81 -8.53 31.40
CA LEU A 374 -25.17 -7.85 32.52
C LEU A 374 -24.84 -6.37 32.24
N ARG A 375 -24.85 -5.95 30.97
CA ARG A 375 -24.39 -4.61 30.54
C ARG A 375 -25.10 -3.44 31.23
N ASP A 376 -26.40 -3.57 31.52
CA ASP A 376 -27.16 -2.50 32.17
C ASP A 376 -26.74 -2.26 33.63
N ARG A 377 -26.20 -3.30 34.29
CA ARG A 377 -25.73 -3.28 35.68
C ARG A 377 -24.30 -2.77 35.83
N ILE A 378 -23.50 -2.81 34.76
CA ILE A 378 -22.04 -2.60 34.81
C ILE A 378 -21.63 -1.48 33.85
N ARG A 379 -20.91 -0.48 34.36
CA ARG A 379 -20.31 0.57 33.52
C ARG A 379 -18.91 0.19 33.07
N ILE A 380 -18.54 0.54 31.84
CA ILE A 380 -17.24 0.19 31.25
C ILE A 380 -16.38 1.45 31.14
N GLY A 381 -15.23 1.46 31.80
CA GLY A 381 -14.19 2.46 31.61
C GLY A 381 -13.15 1.98 30.59
N ALA A 382 -12.73 2.81 29.65
CA ALA A 382 -11.62 2.50 28.73
C ALA A 382 -10.33 3.19 29.16
N SER A 383 -9.22 2.45 29.20
CA SER A 383 -7.87 2.93 29.50
C SER A 383 -6.91 2.45 28.41
N GLY A 384 -6.16 3.37 27.80
CA GLY A 384 -5.23 3.05 26.71
C GLY A 384 -5.29 4.06 25.57
N LYS A 385 -4.17 4.72 25.32
CA LYS A 385 -3.99 5.71 24.23
C LYS A 385 -5.08 6.81 24.07
N ILE A 386 -5.86 7.14 25.11
CA ILE A 386 -6.80 8.27 25.07
C ILE A 386 -6.07 9.58 25.35
N ALA A 387 -6.01 10.49 24.37
CA ALA A 387 -5.37 11.80 24.52
C ALA A 387 -6.23 12.97 24.00
N THR A 388 -7.06 12.73 22.99
CA THR A 388 -7.88 13.74 22.32
C THR A 388 -9.38 13.48 22.51
N GLY A 389 -10.20 14.48 22.16
CA GLY A 389 -11.67 14.31 22.18
C GLY A 389 -12.15 13.26 21.18
N THR A 390 -11.48 13.15 20.03
CA THR A 390 -11.77 12.11 19.03
C THR A 390 -11.53 10.71 19.60
N ASP A 391 -10.42 10.50 20.32
CA ASP A 391 -10.13 9.21 20.96
C ASP A 391 -11.23 8.83 21.96
N LEU A 392 -11.67 9.80 22.77
CA LEU A 392 -12.75 9.56 23.72
C LEU A 392 -14.05 9.14 23.02
N VAL A 393 -14.47 9.88 21.99
CA VAL A 393 -15.69 9.56 21.21
C VAL A 393 -15.60 8.17 20.60
N LYS A 394 -14.44 7.81 20.02
CA LYS A 394 -14.20 6.47 19.46
C LYS A 394 -14.42 5.37 20.50
N ARG A 395 -13.87 5.52 21.71
CA ARG A 395 -14.05 4.51 22.77
C ARG A 395 -15.48 4.43 23.28
N LEU A 396 -16.19 5.55 23.34
CA LEU A 396 -17.62 5.54 23.68
C LEU A 396 -18.44 4.76 22.63
N LEU A 397 -18.17 4.97 21.33
CA LEU A 397 -18.83 4.23 20.25
C LEU A 397 -18.52 2.72 20.28
N GLN A 398 -17.31 2.35 20.69
CA GLN A 398 -16.89 0.95 20.85
C GLN A 398 -17.47 0.28 22.10
N GLY A 399 -18.23 1.00 22.93
CA GLY A 399 -18.98 0.43 24.05
C GLY A 399 -18.51 0.84 25.44
N ALA A 400 -17.52 1.72 25.56
CA ALA A 400 -17.15 2.35 26.83
C ALA A 400 -18.20 3.39 27.27
N ASP A 401 -18.32 3.62 28.56
CA ASP A 401 -19.13 4.68 29.15
C ASP A 401 -18.28 5.91 29.53
N TYR A 402 -17.00 5.70 29.86
CA TYR A 402 -16.05 6.79 30.17
C TYR A 402 -14.61 6.37 29.82
N GLY A 403 -13.70 7.34 29.76
CA GLY A 403 -12.28 7.14 29.46
C GLY A 403 -11.36 7.56 30.61
N ASN A 404 -10.20 6.89 30.70
CA ASN A 404 -9.15 7.17 31.66
C ASN A 404 -7.82 7.39 30.92
N ALA A 405 -7.14 8.51 31.18
CA ALA A 405 -5.88 8.87 30.52
C ALA A 405 -4.70 8.93 31.51
N ALA A 406 -3.64 8.15 31.27
CA ALA A 406 -2.40 8.19 32.06
C ALA A 406 -1.31 9.02 31.35
N ARG A 407 -0.76 8.52 30.23
CA ARG A 407 0.39 9.14 29.54
C ARG A 407 0.10 10.57 29.08
N ALA A 408 -1.11 10.86 28.59
CA ALA A 408 -1.51 12.22 28.26
C ALA A 408 -1.48 13.16 29.49
N MET A 409 -1.92 12.67 30.65
CA MET A 409 -1.85 13.43 31.90
C MET A 409 -0.40 13.60 32.40
N MET A 410 0.48 12.62 32.15
CA MET A 410 1.91 12.78 32.38
C MET A 410 2.52 13.88 31.51
N PHE A 411 2.14 13.95 30.22
CA PHE A 411 2.57 15.04 29.34
C PHE A 411 2.08 16.40 29.83
N ALA A 412 0.82 16.47 30.30
CA ALA A 412 0.24 17.69 30.86
C ALA A 412 1.04 18.24 32.07
N VAL A 413 1.62 17.36 32.90
CA VAL A 413 2.49 17.78 34.02
C VAL A 413 3.97 17.94 33.66
N GLY A 414 4.34 17.75 32.39
CA GLY A 414 5.70 18.03 31.88
C GLY A 414 6.57 16.80 31.60
N CYS A 415 5.99 15.62 31.42
CA CYS A 415 6.72 14.46 30.90
C CYS A 415 7.18 14.73 29.46
N ILE A 416 8.42 14.35 29.12
CA ILE A 416 9.00 14.47 27.77
C ILE A 416 9.21 13.11 27.09
N GLN A 417 8.61 12.05 27.65
CA GLN A 417 8.78 10.68 27.18
C GLN A 417 10.26 10.22 27.18
N ALA A 418 11.01 10.52 28.24
CA ALA A 418 12.43 10.15 28.34
C ALA A 418 12.70 8.63 28.46
N GLN A 419 11.65 7.80 28.61
CA GLN A 419 11.70 6.34 28.77
C GLN A 419 12.62 5.79 29.89
N ARG A 420 13.12 6.66 30.77
CA ARG A 420 13.97 6.31 31.93
C ARG A 420 13.20 6.38 33.24
N CYS A 421 11.89 6.12 33.21
CA CYS A 421 11.04 6.31 34.38
C CYS A 421 11.46 5.43 35.57
N HIS A 422 12.05 4.26 35.33
CA HIS A 422 12.43 3.29 36.36
C HIS A 422 13.77 3.63 37.07
N THR A 423 14.63 4.47 36.50
CA THR A 423 16.00 4.70 37.00
C THR A 423 16.12 5.72 38.13
N ASN A 424 15.03 6.37 38.51
CA ASN A 424 15.00 7.51 39.45
C ASN A 424 15.73 8.79 38.94
N THR A 425 16.17 8.84 37.68
CA THR A 425 16.93 9.97 37.10
C THR A 425 16.11 10.78 36.08
N CYS A 426 14.81 10.92 36.33
CA CYS A 426 13.90 11.65 35.44
C CYS A 426 14.33 13.11 35.26
N PRO A 427 14.64 13.58 34.04
CA PRO A 427 15.18 14.92 33.81
C PRO A 427 14.16 16.04 34.07
N THR A 428 12.85 15.72 34.04
CA THR A 428 11.77 16.69 34.26
C THR A 428 11.16 16.65 35.66
N GLY A 429 11.63 15.75 36.53
CA GLY A 429 11.12 15.65 37.89
C GLY A 429 9.83 14.84 38.06
N VAL A 430 9.21 14.37 36.98
CA VAL A 430 7.89 13.70 37.04
C VAL A 430 7.95 12.34 37.73
N THR A 431 9.01 11.56 37.51
CA THR A 431 9.15 10.17 38.01
C THR A 431 10.41 9.95 38.86
N THR A 432 10.88 10.98 39.56
CA THR A 432 12.05 10.92 40.48
C THR A 432 11.65 11.32 41.90
N GLN A 433 12.34 10.73 42.88
CA GLN A 433 12.23 11.10 44.29
C GLN A 433 13.38 12.03 44.75
N ASP A 434 14.25 12.46 43.83
CA ASP A 434 15.35 13.38 44.14
C ASP A 434 14.82 14.80 44.39
N PRO A 435 14.97 15.36 45.61
CA PRO A 435 14.53 16.72 45.92
C PRO A 435 15.30 17.80 45.13
N GLY A 436 16.47 17.47 44.57
CA GLY A 436 17.26 18.36 43.72
C GLY A 436 16.65 18.65 42.34
N VAL A 437 15.74 17.78 41.85
CA VAL A 437 15.12 17.87 40.52
C VAL A 437 13.61 18.18 40.66
N PRO A 438 13.22 19.45 40.81
CA PRO A 438 11.82 19.82 41.01
C PRO A 438 10.99 19.54 39.74
N ALA A 439 9.92 18.78 39.89
CA ALA A 439 8.80 18.79 38.94
C ALA A 439 8.13 20.17 38.95
N LEU A 440 7.36 20.50 37.90
CA LEU A 440 6.64 21.78 37.79
C LEU A 440 5.87 22.11 39.09
N SER A 441 6.11 23.33 39.60
CA SER A 441 5.38 23.92 40.73
C SER A 441 3.90 24.07 40.37
N THR A 442 3.04 23.85 41.37
CA THR A 442 1.59 24.08 41.52
C THR A 442 1.01 25.44 41.04
N SER A 443 1.72 26.17 40.18
CA SER A 443 1.31 27.44 39.58
C SER A 443 0.50 27.28 38.29
N VAL A 444 0.47 26.10 37.67
CA VAL A 444 -0.41 25.80 36.51
C VAL A 444 -1.88 25.79 36.93
N THR A 445 -2.21 25.27 38.12
CA THR A 445 -3.57 25.30 38.69
C THR A 445 -4.09 26.73 38.93
N ARG A 446 -3.23 27.73 39.18
CA ARG A 446 -3.66 29.14 39.29
C ARG A 446 -3.94 29.83 37.95
N ARG A 447 -3.38 29.37 36.82
CA ARG A 447 -3.61 29.97 35.49
C ARG A 447 -4.83 29.41 34.78
N CYS A 448 -5.16 28.12 34.95
CA CYS A 448 -6.41 27.57 34.40
C CYS A 448 -7.63 28.27 35.00
N ALA A 449 -7.61 28.57 36.31
CA ALA A 449 -8.69 29.29 36.98
C ALA A 449 -8.92 30.73 36.46
N SER A 450 -7.88 31.42 35.95
CA SER A 450 -8.02 32.78 35.39
C SER A 450 -8.40 32.81 33.90
N SER A 451 -8.23 31.70 33.18
CA SER A 451 -8.69 31.56 31.78
C SER A 451 -10.18 31.21 31.69
N ALA A 452 -10.72 30.47 32.67
CA ALA A 452 -12.15 30.14 32.73
C ALA A 452 -13.06 31.36 32.96
N SER A 453 -12.53 32.48 33.47
CA SER A 453 -13.29 33.73 33.69
C SER A 453 -13.30 34.69 32.49
N ARG A 454 -12.54 34.42 31.42
CA ARG A 454 -12.58 35.21 30.18
C ARG A 454 -13.34 34.48 29.08
N ARG A 455 -14.65 34.29 29.28
CA ARG A 455 -15.58 34.09 28.16
C ARG A 455 -15.59 35.38 27.33
N ARG A 456 -14.77 35.46 26.28
CA ARG A 456 -15.00 36.46 25.23
C ARG A 456 -16.24 36.02 24.44
N PRO A 457 -17.30 36.84 24.34
CA PRO A 457 -18.38 36.55 23.40
C PRO A 457 -17.83 36.72 21.98
N TRP A 458 -18.08 35.72 21.13
CA TRP A 458 -17.85 35.84 19.69
C TRP A 458 -18.80 36.92 19.11
N PRO A 459 -18.36 37.72 18.11
CA PRO A 459 -19.17 38.81 17.60
C PRO A 459 -20.39 38.30 16.85
N ALA A 460 -21.57 38.74 17.29
CA ALA A 460 -22.83 38.52 16.61
C ALA A 460 -22.89 39.37 15.32
N ARG A 461 -22.55 38.79 14.16
CA ARG A 461 -22.97 39.30 12.85
C ARG A 461 -23.23 38.16 11.87
N CYS A 462 -24.49 37.75 11.80
CA CYS A 462 -25.21 37.49 10.54
C CYS A 462 -26.69 37.45 10.87
N ARG A 463 -27.34 38.63 10.78
CA ARG A 463 -28.80 38.71 10.66
C ARG A 463 -29.17 38.50 9.20
N SER A 464 -30.37 37.95 9.02
CA SER A 464 -31.22 37.97 7.82
C SER A 464 -31.19 36.74 6.92
N TRP A 465 -31.83 35.66 7.36
CA TRP A 465 -32.75 34.91 6.48
C TRP A 465 -34.03 34.62 7.27
N ARG A 466 -35.17 35.11 6.80
CA ARG A 466 -36.49 34.89 7.40
C ARG A 466 -36.97 33.46 7.14
N PRO A 467 -37.79 32.88 8.03
CA PRO A 467 -38.29 31.52 7.90
C PRO A 467 -39.50 31.48 6.97
N TRP A 468 -39.51 30.52 6.03
CA TRP A 468 -40.75 30.04 5.45
C TRP A 468 -41.43 29.10 6.44
N GLY A 469 -42.71 29.38 6.68
CA GLY A 469 -43.47 28.88 7.80
C GLY A 469 -44.05 27.49 7.61
N SER A 470 -44.12 26.81 8.76
CA SER A 470 -45.30 26.16 9.33
C SER A 470 -45.81 24.81 8.77
N PRO A 471 -46.44 24.01 9.66
CA PRO A 471 -46.20 22.57 9.76
C PRO A 471 -47.47 21.71 9.62
N ILE A 472 -47.36 20.44 9.21
CA ILE A 472 -48.41 19.43 9.43
C ILE A 472 -47.75 18.01 9.51
N PRO A 473 -48.37 16.98 10.11
CA PRO A 473 -48.36 16.71 11.55
C PRO A 473 -47.92 15.28 11.91
N ARG A 474 -47.72 15.04 13.21
CA ARG A 474 -47.69 13.69 13.80
C ARG A 474 -49.10 13.11 13.81
N SER A 475 -49.26 11.89 13.31
CA SER A 475 -50.35 11.00 13.75
C SER A 475 -50.03 9.53 13.51
N CYS A 476 -50.15 8.74 14.60
CA CYS A 476 -50.73 7.39 14.67
C CYS A 476 -49.96 6.25 13.93
N VAL A 477 -49.71 5.03 14.45
CA VAL A 477 -50.48 4.04 15.24
C VAL A 477 -49.42 3.01 15.72
N ARG A 478 -49.28 2.70 17.01
CA ARG A 478 -49.92 1.61 17.79
C ARG A 478 -49.34 0.20 17.55
N THR A 479 -49.03 -0.42 18.68
CA THR A 479 -48.71 -1.82 19.00
C THR A 479 -49.57 -2.89 18.30
N CYS A 480 -48.96 -4.01 17.89
CA CYS A 480 -49.42 -5.35 18.27
C CYS A 480 -48.39 -6.46 17.97
N SER A 481 -48.30 -7.35 18.94
CA SER A 481 -47.67 -8.67 19.01
C SER A 481 -48.26 -9.69 18.03
N THR A 482 -47.41 -10.58 17.50
CA THR A 482 -47.60 -12.02 17.21
C THR A 482 -46.31 -12.42 16.47
N GLY A 483 -45.49 -13.39 16.89
CA GLY A 483 -45.80 -14.77 17.20
C GLY A 483 -45.01 -15.63 16.21
N VAL A 484 -43.78 -16.01 16.54
CA VAL A 484 -43.06 -17.08 15.83
C VAL A 484 -42.33 -17.94 16.86
N SER A 485 -42.72 -19.20 16.84
CA SER A 485 -42.32 -20.34 17.65
C SER A 485 -40.87 -20.76 17.45
N THR A 486 -40.24 -21.15 18.57
CA THR A 486 -38.95 -21.84 18.67
C THR A 486 -39.01 -23.27 18.13
N PRO A 487 -37.94 -23.78 17.53
CA PRO A 487 -37.62 -25.20 17.54
C PRO A 487 -36.35 -25.47 18.37
N THR A 488 -36.47 -26.37 19.34
CA THR A 488 -35.38 -27.02 20.07
C THR A 488 -34.97 -28.35 19.39
N PRO A 489 -33.76 -28.86 19.68
CA PRO A 489 -33.09 -29.89 18.88
C PRO A 489 -33.34 -31.31 19.39
N ASN A 490 -33.20 -32.32 18.53
CA ASN A 490 -32.93 -33.70 18.93
C ASN A 490 -32.15 -34.45 17.84
N ALA A 491 -31.11 -35.15 18.28
CA ALA A 491 -30.37 -36.20 17.55
C ALA A 491 -30.64 -37.57 18.24
N PRO A 492 -29.91 -38.66 17.95
CA PRO A 492 -30.09 -39.60 16.83
C PRO A 492 -30.44 -41.03 17.32
N THR A 493 -30.83 -41.95 16.41
CA THR A 493 -30.82 -43.41 16.67
C THR A 493 -30.44 -44.22 15.44
N THR A 494 -29.85 -45.39 15.71
CA THR A 494 -29.09 -46.29 14.84
C THR A 494 -29.86 -47.58 14.47
N SER A 495 -29.39 -48.23 13.39
CA SER A 495 -29.25 -49.70 13.18
C SER A 495 -30.35 -50.57 12.50
N SER A 496 -29.87 -51.35 11.49
CA SER A 496 -30.02 -52.81 11.26
C SER A 496 -30.83 -53.37 10.05
N MET A 497 -30.05 -53.95 9.11
CA MET A 497 -30.09 -55.24 8.35
C MET A 497 -31.37 -55.97 7.83
N SER A 498 -31.17 -56.54 6.60
CA SER A 498 -31.66 -57.83 6.00
C SER A 498 -33.09 -57.92 5.43
N GLY A 499 -33.45 -58.60 4.32
CA GLY A 499 -32.79 -59.45 3.31
C GLY A 499 -33.82 -60.18 2.38
N CYS A 500 -33.33 -60.81 1.28
CA CYS A 500 -33.90 -61.90 0.43
C CYS A 500 -34.78 -61.63 -0.86
N GLY A 501 -34.38 -62.27 -2.00
CA GLY A 501 -35.00 -62.31 -3.37
C GLY A 501 -36.02 -63.46 -3.61
N PRO A 502 -36.15 -64.19 -4.78
CA PRO A 502 -35.46 -64.14 -6.11
C PRO A 502 -36.31 -64.45 -7.42
N GLY A 503 -35.68 -64.43 -8.62
CA GLY A 503 -35.93 -65.26 -9.86
C GLY A 503 -36.92 -64.74 -10.95
N SER A 504 -36.83 -64.97 -12.28
CA SER A 504 -35.94 -65.69 -13.22
C SER A 504 -36.34 -65.48 -14.72
N CYS A 505 -35.35 -65.44 -15.64
CA CYS A 505 -35.20 -65.90 -17.05
C CYS A 505 -36.25 -65.79 -18.22
N SER A 506 -35.68 -65.53 -19.43
CA SER A 506 -36.12 -65.38 -20.86
C SER A 506 -36.79 -66.63 -21.55
N PRO A 507 -37.01 -66.80 -22.91
CA PRO A 507 -36.70 -66.00 -24.15
C PRO A 507 -37.71 -66.04 -25.39
N SER A 508 -37.42 -65.23 -26.44
CA SER A 508 -37.51 -65.40 -27.93
C SER A 508 -38.82 -65.60 -28.80
N ARG A 509 -39.09 -64.62 -29.71
CA ARG A 509 -39.34 -64.60 -31.21
C ARG A 509 -40.32 -65.61 -31.94
N PRO A 510 -40.76 -65.42 -33.24
CA PRO A 510 -41.23 -64.22 -34.02
C PRO A 510 -42.32 -64.45 -35.16
N LEU A 511 -42.83 -63.34 -35.77
CA LEU A 511 -43.38 -63.08 -37.17
C LEU A 511 -44.77 -63.64 -37.65
N PRO A 512 -45.42 -63.14 -38.76
CA PRO A 512 -45.26 -61.91 -39.62
C PRO A 512 -46.58 -61.18 -40.08
N GLY A 513 -46.47 -60.03 -40.78
CA GLY A 513 -47.50 -59.49 -41.72
C GLY A 513 -47.39 -57.99 -42.10
N ARG A 514 -47.26 -57.66 -43.40
CA ARG A 514 -47.11 -56.32 -44.07
C ARG A 514 -48.26 -56.16 -45.12
N PRO A 515 -48.46 -55.08 -45.94
CA PRO A 515 -47.84 -53.73 -46.04
C PRO A 515 -48.79 -52.54 -46.40
N THR A 516 -48.26 -51.29 -46.44
CA THR A 516 -48.48 -50.12 -47.37
C THR A 516 -48.27 -48.80 -46.59
N GLY A 517 -47.52 -47.75 -46.95
CA GLY A 517 -46.62 -47.36 -48.03
C GLY A 517 -46.08 -45.91 -47.78
N THR A 518 -44.99 -45.52 -48.47
CA THR A 518 -44.29 -44.20 -48.57
C THR A 518 -43.40 -43.69 -47.41
N PRO A 519 -42.27 -43.01 -47.70
CA PRO A 519 -40.96 -43.39 -47.17
C PRO A 519 -40.51 -42.56 -45.95
N PRO A 520 -39.92 -43.19 -44.92
CA PRO A 520 -39.10 -42.48 -43.96
C PRO A 520 -37.63 -42.50 -44.40
N THR A 521 -37.03 -41.34 -44.21
CA THR A 521 -35.60 -40.98 -44.17
C THR A 521 -34.76 -41.99 -43.36
N PRO A 522 -33.45 -42.10 -43.61
CA PRO A 522 -32.63 -43.21 -43.13
C PRO A 522 -32.53 -43.17 -41.60
N THR A 523 -33.02 -44.23 -40.96
CA THR A 523 -32.86 -44.49 -39.53
C THR A 523 -31.43 -44.96 -39.26
N VAL A 524 -30.66 -44.11 -38.57
CA VAL A 524 -29.43 -44.46 -37.87
C VAL A 524 -29.78 -45.41 -36.70
N SER A 525 -28.89 -46.36 -36.43
CA SER A 525 -29.02 -47.38 -35.38
C SER A 525 -29.12 -46.74 -33.98
N PRO A 526 -29.88 -47.28 -33.01
CA PRO A 526 -29.99 -46.70 -31.66
C PRO A 526 -28.76 -46.92 -30.74
N CYS A 527 -27.60 -47.25 -31.29
CA CYS A 527 -26.36 -47.43 -30.51
C CYS A 527 -25.41 -46.22 -30.52
N ASP A 528 -25.74 -45.15 -31.25
CA ASP A 528 -24.91 -43.94 -31.34
C ASP A 528 -25.65 -42.67 -30.89
N LEU A 529 -26.48 -42.79 -29.84
CA LEU A 529 -26.86 -41.61 -29.06
C LEU A 529 -25.79 -41.47 -27.98
N GLU A 530 -24.77 -40.67 -28.25
CA GLU A 530 -23.89 -40.16 -27.20
C GLU A 530 -24.78 -39.62 -26.07
N ASP A 531 -24.57 -40.09 -24.84
CA ASP A 531 -25.17 -39.48 -23.67
C ASP A 531 -24.91 -37.97 -23.73
N PRO A 532 -25.90 -37.10 -23.49
CA PRO A 532 -25.67 -35.66 -23.50
C PRO A 532 -24.55 -35.35 -22.51
N VAL A 533 -23.44 -34.80 -23.02
CA VAL A 533 -22.28 -34.41 -22.22
C VAL A 533 -22.76 -33.56 -21.05
N ALA A 534 -22.50 -34.01 -19.82
CA ALA A 534 -22.93 -33.31 -18.61
C ALA A 534 -22.42 -31.86 -18.63
N ARG A 535 -23.32 -30.89 -18.46
CA ARG A 535 -22.99 -29.46 -18.42
C ARG A 535 -22.42 -29.07 -17.06
N THR A 536 -21.17 -29.47 -16.81
CA THR A 536 -20.43 -29.07 -15.61
C THR A 536 -19.90 -27.64 -15.74
N VAL A 537 -19.51 -27.03 -14.62
CA VAL A 537 -18.85 -25.72 -14.58
C VAL A 537 -17.64 -25.68 -15.52
N ALA A 538 -16.78 -26.70 -15.45
CA ALA A 538 -15.60 -26.80 -16.30
C ALA A 538 -15.95 -26.89 -17.79
N ARG A 539 -16.94 -27.73 -18.16
CA ARG A 539 -17.33 -27.90 -19.56
C ARG A 539 -17.91 -26.61 -20.14
N VAL A 540 -18.78 -25.91 -19.39
CA VAL A 540 -19.35 -24.63 -19.83
C VAL A 540 -18.27 -23.55 -20.01
N ILE A 541 -17.25 -23.51 -19.15
CA ILE A 541 -16.12 -22.58 -19.34
C ILE A 541 -15.42 -22.89 -20.66
N VAL A 542 -15.01 -24.14 -20.89
CA VAL A 542 -14.19 -24.50 -22.07
C VAL A 542 -14.97 -24.41 -23.37
N ASP A 543 -16.24 -24.83 -23.40
CA ASP A 543 -17.10 -24.69 -24.58
C ASP A 543 -17.25 -23.20 -24.96
N ALA A 544 -17.46 -22.33 -23.97
CA ALA A 544 -17.53 -20.90 -24.20
C ALA A 544 -16.19 -20.30 -24.72
N LEU A 545 -15.05 -20.79 -24.23
CA LEU A 545 -13.74 -20.38 -24.76
C LEU A 545 -13.60 -20.77 -26.24
N SER A 546 -13.98 -21.99 -26.59
CA SER A 546 -13.99 -22.49 -27.97
C SER A 546 -14.92 -21.64 -28.86
N GLU A 547 -16.14 -21.36 -28.41
CA GLU A 547 -17.11 -20.48 -29.11
C GLU A 547 -16.56 -19.06 -29.34
N LEU A 548 -15.76 -18.55 -28.40
CA LEU A 548 -15.10 -17.24 -28.50
C LEU A 548 -13.86 -17.26 -29.41
N GLY A 549 -13.51 -18.42 -29.98
CA GLY A 549 -12.35 -18.60 -30.85
C GLY A 549 -11.02 -18.66 -30.11
N VAL A 550 -11.03 -18.91 -28.79
CA VAL A 550 -9.80 -19.15 -28.02
C VAL A 550 -9.25 -20.52 -28.40
N ARG A 551 -8.01 -20.55 -28.89
CA ARG A 551 -7.35 -21.79 -29.34
C ARG A 551 -6.27 -22.29 -28.39
N GLN A 552 -5.78 -21.43 -27.49
CA GLN A 552 -4.76 -21.79 -26.52
C GLN A 552 -5.13 -21.27 -25.13
N VAL A 553 -4.92 -22.11 -24.13
CA VAL A 553 -4.94 -21.73 -22.71
C VAL A 553 -3.56 -21.99 -22.13
N PHE A 554 -2.93 -20.94 -21.60
CA PHE A 554 -1.59 -21.02 -21.02
C PHE A 554 -1.67 -21.18 -19.51
N GLY A 555 -0.80 -21.99 -18.90
CA GLY A 555 -0.75 -22.04 -17.44
C GLY A 555 0.08 -23.18 -16.89
N VAL A 556 -0.09 -23.39 -15.59
CA VAL A 556 0.42 -24.56 -14.86
C VAL A 556 -0.79 -25.27 -14.25
N VAL A 557 -0.84 -26.60 -14.38
CA VAL A 557 -1.94 -27.41 -13.87
C VAL A 557 -1.87 -27.52 -12.34
N GLY A 558 -3.02 -27.66 -11.70
CA GLY A 558 -3.13 -27.93 -10.27
C GLY A 558 -4.50 -28.51 -9.92
N ASP A 559 -4.58 -29.10 -8.73
CA ASP A 559 -5.71 -29.91 -8.26
C ASP A 559 -7.06 -29.19 -8.33
N ALA A 560 -7.13 -27.93 -7.88
CA ALA A 560 -8.35 -27.13 -7.88
C ALA A 560 -8.95 -26.92 -9.29
N LEU A 561 -8.14 -27.00 -10.34
CA LEU A 561 -8.57 -26.78 -11.72
C LEU A 561 -8.51 -28.05 -12.58
N ASN A 562 -8.34 -29.23 -11.97
CA ASN A 562 -8.36 -30.51 -12.67
C ASN A 562 -9.61 -30.73 -13.55
N PRO A 563 -10.83 -30.36 -13.12
CA PRO A 563 -12.00 -30.43 -14.00
C PRO A 563 -11.85 -29.58 -15.26
N VAL A 564 -11.30 -28.37 -15.15
CA VAL A 564 -11.11 -27.45 -16.27
C VAL A 564 -10.03 -27.97 -17.22
N THR A 565 -8.92 -28.52 -16.70
CA THR A 565 -7.87 -29.11 -17.53
C THR A 565 -8.36 -30.36 -18.26
N ASP A 566 -9.20 -31.18 -17.64
CA ASP A 566 -9.81 -32.35 -18.31
C ASP A 566 -10.81 -31.93 -19.40
N ALA A 567 -11.61 -30.88 -19.16
CA ALA A 567 -12.48 -30.30 -20.17
C ALA A 567 -11.68 -29.73 -21.37
N ILE A 568 -10.53 -29.09 -21.13
CA ILE A 568 -9.62 -28.66 -22.21
C ILE A 568 -9.08 -29.87 -22.98
N ARG A 569 -8.60 -30.91 -22.28
CA ARG A 569 -8.04 -32.14 -22.88
C ARG A 569 -9.03 -32.84 -23.82
N THR A 570 -10.33 -32.74 -23.54
CA THR A 570 -11.42 -33.37 -24.30
C THR A 570 -12.08 -32.45 -25.32
N THR A 571 -11.59 -31.23 -25.48
CA THR A 571 -12.10 -30.27 -26.48
C THR A 571 -11.10 -30.13 -27.61
N GLU A 572 -11.45 -30.60 -28.81
CA GLU A 572 -10.49 -30.79 -29.92
C GLU A 572 -9.79 -29.50 -30.38
N ASP A 573 -10.44 -28.34 -30.23
CA ASP A 573 -9.96 -27.06 -30.79
C ASP A 573 -9.40 -26.08 -29.76
N VAL A 574 -9.18 -26.53 -28.51
CA VAL A 574 -8.52 -25.77 -27.44
C VAL A 574 -7.27 -26.52 -26.97
N GLU A 575 -6.10 -25.95 -27.23
CA GLU A 575 -4.80 -26.50 -26.83
C GLU A 575 -4.41 -26.02 -25.42
N TRP A 576 -4.02 -26.95 -24.55
CA TRP A 576 -3.34 -26.61 -23.29
C TRP A 576 -1.85 -26.38 -23.54
N VAL A 577 -1.36 -25.19 -23.20
CA VAL A 577 0.07 -24.84 -23.26
C VAL A 577 0.63 -24.78 -21.84
N GLY A 578 1.22 -25.90 -21.41
CA GLY A 578 1.83 -26.04 -20.08
C GLY A 578 3.15 -25.28 -19.94
N CYS A 579 3.09 -24.10 -19.34
CA CYS A 579 4.25 -23.27 -18.99
C CYS A 579 5.03 -23.85 -17.79
N ARG A 580 6.21 -23.28 -17.50
CA ARG A 580 6.97 -23.61 -16.28
C ARG A 580 6.70 -22.66 -15.14
N HIS A 581 6.21 -21.46 -15.45
CA HIS A 581 5.77 -20.47 -14.47
C HIS A 581 4.49 -19.77 -14.97
N GLU A 582 3.52 -19.54 -14.09
CA GLU A 582 2.25 -18.91 -14.46
C GLU A 582 2.43 -17.46 -14.96
N GLU A 583 3.47 -16.77 -14.49
CA GLU A 583 3.85 -15.45 -15.02
C GLU A 583 4.11 -15.49 -16.54
N ALA A 584 4.84 -16.52 -17.01
CA ALA A 584 5.10 -16.70 -18.43
C ALA A 584 3.80 -16.99 -19.21
N ALA A 585 2.87 -17.73 -18.59
CA ALA A 585 1.55 -17.98 -19.17
C ALA A 585 0.73 -16.69 -19.33
N ALA A 586 0.74 -15.81 -18.33
CA ALA A 586 0.05 -14.53 -18.39
C ALA A 586 0.65 -13.60 -19.47
N PHE A 587 1.98 -13.55 -19.60
CA PHE A 587 2.63 -12.83 -20.70
C PHE A 587 2.30 -13.40 -22.07
N ALA A 588 2.27 -14.73 -22.22
CA ALA A 588 1.92 -15.39 -23.48
C ALA A 588 0.47 -15.09 -23.89
N ALA A 589 -0.47 -15.17 -22.96
CA ALA A 589 -1.87 -14.80 -23.18
C ALA A 589 -2.03 -13.31 -23.56
N SER A 590 -1.30 -12.42 -22.87
CA SER A 590 -1.23 -10.99 -23.20
C SER A 590 -0.73 -10.78 -24.64
N ALA A 591 0.36 -11.44 -25.03
CA ALA A 591 0.93 -11.31 -26.37
C ALA A 591 -0.03 -11.79 -27.47
N GLN A 592 -0.69 -12.93 -27.26
CA GLN A 592 -1.68 -13.43 -28.21
C GLN A 592 -2.82 -12.42 -28.42
N SER A 593 -3.35 -11.91 -27.31
CA SER A 593 -4.41 -10.91 -27.30
C SER A 593 -3.99 -9.63 -28.03
N GLN A 594 -2.77 -9.14 -27.80
CA GLN A 594 -2.26 -7.91 -28.44
C GLN A 594 -2.08 -8.04 -29.95
N LEU A 595 -1.77 -9.25 -30.44
CA LEU A 595 -1.53 -9.52 -31.86
C LEU A 595 -2.82 -9.77 -32.64
N SER A 596 -3.70 -10.61 -32.10
CA SER A 596 -4.96 -11.04 -32.71
C SER A 596 -6.10 -10.04 -32.53
N GLY A 597 -6.08 -9.27 -31.43
CA GLY A 597 -7.21 -8.44 -31.00
C GLY A 597 -8.36 -9.25 -30.37
N THR A 598 -8.17 -10.56 -30.14
CA THR A 598 -9.15 -11.45 -29.49
C THR A 598 -8.79 -11.69 -28.02
N LEU A 599 -9.61 -12.47 -27.32
CA LEU A 599 -9.38 -12.80 -25.91
C LEU A 599 -8.16 -13.71 -25.74
N GLY A 600 -7.18 -13.31 -24.92
CA GLY A 600 -6.13 -14.21 -24.42
C GLY A 600 -6.57 -14.89 -23.13
N VAL A 601 -6.15 -16.13 -22.89
CA VAL A 601 -6.56 -16.88 -21.69
C VAL A 601 -5.35 -17.50 -21.00
N CYS A 602 -5.24 -17.24 -19.70
CA CYS A 602 -4.26 -17.89 -18.83
C CYS A 602 -4.92 -18.51 -17.60
N MET A 603 -4.25 -19.48 -16.98
CA MET A 603 -4.78 -20.24 -15.87
C MET A 603 -3.72 -20.47 -14.79
N GLY A 604 -4.11 -20.35 -13.53
CA GLY A 604 -3.26 -20.61 -12.37
C GLY A 604 -4.08 -21.23 -11.24
N THR A 605 -3.56 -22.28 -10.59
CA THR A 605 -4.28 -23.00 -9.53
C THR A 605 -4.45 -22.16 -8.25
N VAL A 606 -4.97 -22.77 -7.19
CA VAL A 606 -5.16 -22.17 -5.86
C VAL A 606 -3.86 -21.56 -5.29
N GLY A 607 -4.00 -20.45 -4.57
CA GLY A 607 -2.93 -19.80 -3.81
C GLY A 607 -1.75 -19.36 -4.68
N PRO A 608 -0.56 -19.97 -4.55
CA PRO A 608 0.63 -19.53 -5.28
C PRO A 608 0.44 -19.53 -6.80
N GLY A 609 -0.38 -20.44 -7.35
CA GLY A 609 -0.62 -20.48 -8.79
C GLY A 609 -1.32 -19.23 -9.31
N SER A 610 -2.37 -18.77 -8.62
CA SER A 610 -3.05 -17.51 -8.96
C SER A 610 -2.13 -16.31 -8.71
N VAL A 611 -1.38 -16.30 -7.61
CA VAL A 611 -0.43 -15.23 -7.27
C VAL A 611 0.64 -15.04 -8.35
N HIS A 612 1.20 -16.13 -8.90
CA HIS A 612 2.22 -16.07 -9.95
C HIS A 612 1.74 -15.47 -11.28
N LEU A 613 0.42 -15.39 -11.53
CA LEU A 613 -0.10 -14.70 -12.71
C LEU A 613 0.08 -13.18 -12.64
N LEU A 614 0.22 -12.61 -11.44
CA LEU A 614 -0.03 -11.20 -11.17
C LEU A 614 0.81 -10.25 -12.03
N ASN A 615 2.12 -10.50 -12.16
CA ASN A 615 3.01 -9.62 -12.94
C ASN A 615 2.64 -9.59 -14.44
N GLY A 616 2.41 -10.75 -15.05
CA GLY A 616 1.98 -10.82 -16.46
C GLY A 616 0.58 -10.25 -16.68
N LEU A 617 -0.33 -10.35 -15.69
CA LEU A 617 -1.64 -9.69 -15.74
C LEU A 617 -1.51 -8.17 -15.62
N TYR A 618 -0.56 -7.66 -14.83
CA TYR A 618 -0.26 -6.22 -14.82
C TYR A 618 0.24 -5.75 -16.18
N ASP A 619 1.08 -6.53 -16.87
CA ASP A 619 1.49 -6.19 -18.24
C ASP A 619 0.29 -6.14 -19.17
N ALA A 620 -0.61 -7.14 -19.13
CA ALA A 620 -1.84 -7.16 -19.92
C ALA A 620 -2.72 -5.93 -19.66
N ALA A 621 -2.94 -5.58 -18.39
CA ALA A 621 -3.72 -4.43 -17.98
C ALA A 621 -3.10 -3.10 -18.45
N LYS A 622 -1.79 -2.93 -18.26
CA LYS A 622 -1.06 -1.72 -18.68
C LYS A 622 -0.93 -1.61 -20.20
N SER A 623 -0.86 -2.73 -20.91
CA SER A 623 -0.86 -2.82 -22.37
C SER A 623 -2.26 -2.66 -22.99
N ARG A 624 -3.30 -2.64 -22.14
CA ARG A 624 -4.72 -2.56 -22.51
C ARG A 624 -5.11 -3.63 -23.51
N THR A 625 -4.92 -4.88 -23.09
CA THR A 625 -5.28 -6.04 -23.90
C THR A 625 -6.26 -6.94 -23.14
N PRO A 626 -7.29 -7.48 -23.82
CA PRO A 626 -8.27 -8.36 -23.19
C PRO A 626 -7.67 -9.72 -22.81
N VAL A 627 -7.60 -10.00 -21.50
CA VAL A 627 -7.17 -11.30 -20.98
C VAL A 627 -8.20 -11.80 -19.97
N LEU A 628 -8.58 -13.08 -20.08
CA LEU A 628 -9.32 -13.80 -19.05
C LEU A 628 -8.34 -14.69 -18.27
N ALA A 629 -8.21 -14.43 -16.98
CA ALA A 629 -7.47 -15.28 -16.06
C ALA A 629 -8.45 -16.20 -15.32
N ILE A 630 -8.25 -17.50 -15.43
CA ILE A 630 -8.99 -18.50 -14.66
C ILE A 630 -8.13 -18.86 -13.44
N ALA A 631 -8.60 -18.49 -12.25
CA ALA A 631 -7.86 -18.67 -11.00
C ALA A 631 -8.49 -19.77 -10.16
N GLY A 632 -7.69 -20.72 -9.65
CA GLY A 632 -8.16 -21.72 -8.71
C GLY A 632 -8.41 -21.12 -7.32
N GLN A 633 -9.27 -21.77 -6.55
CA GLN A 633 -9.51 -21.46 -5.15
C GLN A 633 -9.74 -22.74 -4.33
N VAL A 634 -9.51 -22.65 -3.01
CA VAL A 634 -9.87 -23.71 -2.06
C VAL A 634 -11.37 -24.04 -2.16
N PRO A 635 -11.80 -25.24 -1.73
CA PRO A 635 -13.23 -25.58 -1.68
C PRO A 635 -14.05 -24.55 -0.91
N LEU A 636 -15.31 -24.33 -1.32
CA LEU A 636 -16.16 -23.29 -0.73
C LEU A 636 -16.32 -23.39 0.80
N ALA A 637 -16.37 -24.61 1.33
CA ALA A 637 -16.53 -24.86 2.76
C ALA A 637 -15.32 -24.41 3.61
N GLU A 638 -14.15 -24.28 2.97
CA GLU A 638 -12.89 -23.93 3.63
C GLU A 638 -12.58 -22.43 3.55
N LEU A 639 -13.35 -21.65 2.77
CA LEU A 639 -13.16 -20.21 2.66
C LEU A 639 -13.34 -19.50 4.02
N GLY A 640 -12.40 -18.64 4.37
CA GLY A 640 -12.32 -17.88 5.61
C GLY A 640 -11.72 -18.66 6.79
N SER A 641 -11.14 -19.84 6.55
CA SER A 641 -10.63 -20.72 7.60
C SER A 641 -9.10 -20.69 7.78
N ASP A 642 -8.37 -19.96 6.93
CA ASP A 642 -6.91 -20.02 6.82
C ASP A 642 -6.45 -21.40 6.31
N TYR A 643 -7.16 -21.90 5.29
CA TYR A 643 -6.89 -23.21 4.70
C TYR A 643 -5.56 -23.23 3.93
N PHE A 644 -5.02 -24.42 3.69
CA PHE A 644 -3.81 -24.58 2.89
C PHE A 644 -3.96 -23.95 1.50
N GLN A 645 -3.04 -23.05 1.15
CA GLN A 645 -3.05 -22.26 -0.09
C GLN A 645 -4.21 -21.27 -0.24
N GLU A 646 -5.01 -21.02 0.80
CA GLU A 646 -6.06 -20.01 0.75
C GLU A 646 -5.46 -18.61 0.56
N VAL A 647 -5.92 -17.91 -0.49
CA VAL A 647 -5.62 -16.50 -0.75
C VAL A 647 -6.91 -15.82 -1.19
N ASP A 648 -7.17 -14.62 -0.68
CA ASP A 648 -8.28 -13.79 -1.15
C ASP A 648 -7.98 -13.26 -2.56
N ASN A 649 -8.38 -14.03 -3.57
CA ASN A 649 -8.21 -13.66 -4.98
C ASN A 649 -8.97 -12.37 -5.33
N ASP A 650 -10.12 -12.09 -4.68
CA ASP A 650 -10.87 -10.86 -4.94
C ASP A 650 -10.15 -9.63 -4.39
N ALA A 651 -9.42 -9.74 -3.29
CA ALA A 651 -8.51 -8.69 -2.83
C ALA A 651 -7.25 -8.60 -3.71
N LEU A 652 -6.61 -9.74 -4.00
CA LEU A 652 -5.34 -9.84 -4.73
C LEU A 652 -5.41 -9.18 -6.11
N PHE A 653 -6.47 -9.46 -6.87
CA PHE A 653 -6.61 -8.96 -8.25
C PHE A 653 -7.35 -7.63 -8.35
N SER A 654 -7.54 -6.94 -7.23
CA SER A 654 -8.43 -5.78 -7.17
C SER A 654 -8.00 -4.58 -7.99
N ASP A 655 -6.69 -4.34 -8.08
CA ASP A 655 -6.10 -3.24 -8.84
C ASP A 655 -5.87 -3.62 -10.32
N VAL A 656 -5.47 -4.86 -10.60
CA VAL A 656 -5.12 -5.30 -11.95
C VAL A 656 -6.34 -5.60 -12.84
N ALA A 657 -7.44 -6.07 -12.25
CA ALA A 657 -8.58 -6.58 -13.00
C ALA A 657 -9.70 -5.54 -13.17
N VAL A 658 -10.22 -5.42 -14.41
CA VAL A 658 -11.43 -4.64 -14.72
C VAL A 658 -12.71 -5.36 -14.28
N PHE A 659 -12.64 -6.66 -14.06
CA PHE A 659 -13.68 -7.51 -13.49
C PHE A 659 -13.03 -8.66 -12.74
N ARG A 660 -13.54 -8.99 -11.56
CA ARG A 660 -13.14 -10.18 -10.81
C ARG A 660 -14.34 -10.74 -10.05
N ALA A 661 -14.47 -12.05 -10.01
CA ALA A 661 -15.52 -12.71 -9.24
C ALA A 661 -15.14 -14.14 -8.89
N THR A 662 -15.50 -14.56 -7.68
CA THR A 662 -15.48 -15.96 -7.25
C THR A 662 -16.82 -16.63 -7.50
N ILE A 663 -16.82 -17.76 -8.22
CA ILE A 663 -18.02 -18.56 -8.44
C ILE A 663 -18.37 -19.24 -7.12
N THR A 664 -19.58 -19.01 -6.61
CA THR A 664 -20.04 -19.63 -5.35
C THR A 664 -21.20 -20.61 -5.55
N SER A 665 -21.73 -20.70 -6.77
CA SER A 665 -22.70 -21.70 -7.19
C SER A 665 -22.56 -21.98 -8.69
N PRO A 666 -22.75 -23.24 -9.16
CA PRO A 666 -22.68 -23.57 -10.59
C PRO A 666 -23.57 -22.69 -11.47
N ASP A 667 -24.77 -22.35 -10.99
CA ASP A 667 -25.77 -21.59 -11.77
C ASP A 667 -25.39 -20.13 -12.03
N GLN A 668 -24.43 -19.59 -11.27
CA GLN A 668 -23.91 -18.25 -11.50
C GLN A 668 -22.95 -18.19 -12.71
N LEU A 669 -22.34 -19.32 -13.06
CA LEU A 669 -21.25 -19.38 -14.03
C LEU A 669 -21.60 -18.70 -15.37
N PRO A 670 -22.72 -19.01 -16.06
CA PRO A 670 -22.95 -18.46 -17.40
C PRO A 670 -22.94 -16.94 -17.39
N GLN A 671 -23.57 -16.33 -16.38
CA GLN A 671 -23.65 -14.88 -16.27
C GLN A 671 -22.32 -14.23 -15.84
N LEU A 672 -21.57 -14.87 -14.93
CA LEU A 672 -20.26 -14.37 -14.52
C LEU A 672 -19.26 -14.44 -15.67
N LEU A 673 -19.25 -15.53 -16.43
CA LEU A 673 -18.38 -15.70 -17.60
C LEU A 673 -18.72 -14.69 -18.71
N GLU A 674 -20.00 -14.53 -19.05
CA GLU A 674 -20.47 -13.49 -19.98
C GLU A 674 -20.01 -12.09 -19.55
N THR A 675 -20.10 -11.81 -18.25
CA THR A 675 -19.71 -10.50 -17.69
C THR A 675 -18.21 -10.30 -17.70
N ALA A 676 -17.43 -11.34 -17.35
CA ALA A 676 -15.97 -11.32 -17.38
C ALA A 676 -15.47 -11.04 -18.80
N VAL A 677 -15.92 -11.80 -19.78
CA VAL A 677 -15.54 -11.66 -21.20
C VAL A 677 -15.93 -10.29 -21.75
N ARG A 678 -17.17 -9.83 -21.46
CA ARG A 678 -17.64 -8.51 -21.90
C ARG A 678 -16.80 -7.38 -21.31
N ASN A 679 -16.39 -7.48 -20.05
CA ASN A 679 -15.53 -6.49 -19.42
C ASN A 679 -14.10 -6.54 -19.97
N ALA A 680 -13.51 -7.73 -20.13
CA ALA A 680 -12.17 -7.89 -20.69
C ALA A 680 -12.09 -7.26 -22.09
N LEU A 681 -13.00 -7.62 -22.99
CA LEU A 681 -13.05 -7.12 -24.37
C LEU A 681 -13.48 -5.66 -24.45
N GLY A 682 -14.56 -5.28 -23.76
CA GLY A 682 -15.14 -3.94 -23.84
C GLY A 682 -14.25 -2.86 -23.21
N ARG A 683 -13.58 -3.16 -22.09
CA ARG A 683 -12.66 -2.24 -21.41
C ARG A 683 -11.19 -2.47 -21.77
N LYS A 684 -10.91 -3.45 -22.66
CA LYS A 684 -9.57 -3.86 -23.09
C LYS A 684 -8.63 -4.09 -21.90
N GLY A 685 -9.03 -4.98 -20.98
CA GLY A 685 -8.29 -5.24 -19.74
C GLY A 685 -8.40 -6.67 -19.25
N VAL A 686 -7.93 -6.91 -18.02
CA VAL A 686 -7.92 -8.23 -17.40
C VAL A 686 -9.25 -8.52 -16.69
N ALA A 687 -9.86 -9.66 -16.97
CA ALA A 687 -10.93 -10.21 -16.15
C ALA A 687 -10.44 -11.47 -15.43
N VAL A 688 -10.76 -11.62 -14.15
CA VAL A 688 -10.41 -12.80 -13.34
C VAL A 688 -11.68 -13.55 -12.96
N LEU A 689 -11.73 -14.84 -13.27
CA LEU A 689 -12.82 -15.71 -12.84
C LEU A 689 -12.23 -16.78 -11.91
N THR A 690 -12.61 -16.72 -10.65
CA THR A 690 -12.10 -17.63 -9.62
C THR A 690 -13.02 -18.84 -9.49
N VAL A 691 -12.45 -20.04 -9.59
CA VAL A 691 -13.15 -21.34 -9.56
C VAL A 691 -12.70 -22.13 -8.32
N PRO A 692 -13.56 -22.30 -7.31
CA PRO A 692 -13.32 -23.22 -6.18
C PRO A 692 -13.16 -24.68 -6.64
N GLY A 693 -12.24 -25.40 -5.99
CA GLY A 693 -11.88 -26.76 -6.37
C GLY A 693 -13.01 -27.79 -6.31
N ASP A 694 -14.07 -27.54 -5.53
CA ASP A 694 -15.24 -28.41 -5.41
C ASP A 694 -16.38 -28.10 -6.39
N LEU A 695 -16.23 -27.04 -7.21
CA LEU A 695 -17.24 -26.62 -8.16
C LEU A 695 -17.01 -27.06 -9.61
N GLY A 696 -15.78 -27.35 -10.02
CA GLY A 696 -15.47 -27.62 -11.44
C GLY A 696 -16.31 -28.74 -12.09
N ASP A 697 -16.56 -29.82 -11.35
CA ASP A 697 -17.35 -30.98 -11.81
C ASP A 697 -18.85 -30.88 -11.49
N ARG A 698 -19.30 -29.78 -10.88
CA ARG A 698 -20.70 -29.62 -10.52
C ARG A 698 -21.53 -29.25 -11.75
N GLU A 699 -22.67 -29.92 -11.90
CA GLU A 699 -23.64 -29.66 -12.96
C GLU A 699 -24.43 -28.38 -12.68
N LEU A 700 -24.75 -27.66 -13.74
CA LEU A 700 -25.69 -26.53 -13.70
C LEU A 700 -27.12 -27.06 -13.63
N SER A 701 -27.98 -26.42 -12.82
CA SER A 701 -29.40 -26.81 -12.67
C SER A 701 -30.27 -26.34 -13.84
N ALA A 702 -29.85 -25.26 -14.51
CA ALA A 702 -30.59 -24.63 -15.60
C ALA A 702 -29.84 -24.73 -16.93
N ASP A 703 -30.56 -25.11 -17.98
CA ASP A 703 -30.04 -25.17 -19.34
C ASP A 703 -29.99 -23.78 -20.01
N ARG A 704 -29.15 -22.89 -19.47
CA ARG A 704 -28.88 -21.56 -20.04
C ARG A 704 -27.57 -21.59 -20.83
N PRO A 705 -27.56 -21.39 -22.16
CA PRO A 705 -26.32 -21.23 -22.91
C PRO A 705 -25.67 -19.88 -22.61
N THR A 706 -24.34 -19.81 -22.67
CA THR A 706 -23.60 -18.54 -22.66
C THR A 706 -23.83 -17.78 -23.96
N ARG A 707 -24.01 -16.47 -23.90
CA ARG A 707 -24.19 -15.63 -25.09
C ARG A 707 -23.28 -14.41 -25.09
N PHE A 708 -22.42 -14.34 -26.11
CA PHE A 708 -21.46 -13.24 -26.28
C PHE A 708 -21.90 -12.33 -27.44
N SER A 709 -22.68 -11.29 -27.15
CA SER A 709 -22.95 -10.22 -28.11
C SER A 709 -21.83 -9.18 -28.05
N LEU A 710 -20.84 -9.33 -28.92
CA LEU A 710 -19.63 -8.50 -28.95
C LEU A 710 -19.65 -7.62 -30.20
N SER A 711 -19.85 -6.31 -30.02
CA SER A 711 -19.74 -5.32 -31.09
C SER A 711 -18.85 -4.17 -30.62
N THR A 712 -17.84 -3.80 -31.41
CA THR A 712 -17.00 -2.62 -31.12
C THR A 712 -17.67 -1.38 -31.70
N PRO A 713 -18.19 -0.45 -30.87
CA PRO A 713 -18.73 0.81 -31.39
C PRO A 713 -17.60 1.71 -31.89
N VAL A 714 -17.86 2.48 -32.95
CA VAL A 714 -16.99 3.58 -33.39
C VAL A 714 -17.50 4.86 -32.75
N SER A 715 -16.76 5.40 -31.79
CA SER A 715 -17.08 6.69 -31.16
C SER A 715 -16.55 7.86 -31.98
N ARG A 716 -17.29 8.98 -31.98
CA ARG A 716 -16.90 10.23 -32.66
C ARG A 716 -17.00 11.39 -31.66
N PRO A 717 -16.08 12.37 -31.71
CA PRO A 717 -16.16 13.57 -30.90
C PRO A 717 -17.30 14.50 -31.36
N GLU A 718 -17.63 15.50 -30.53
CA GLU A 718 -18.61 16.53 -30.90
C GLU A 718 -18.10 17.36 -32.09
N GLU A 719 -18.97 17.60 -33.07
CA GLU A 719 -18.63 18.32 -34.29
C GLU A 719 -18.06 19.73 -34.03
N SER A 720 -18.57 20.44 -33.02
CA SER A 720 -18.08 21.79 -32.68
C SER A 720 -16.62 21.76 -32.22
N ALA A 721 -16.22 20.72 -31.47
CA ALA A 721 -14.84 20.53 -31.03
C ALA A 721 -13.93 20.17 -32.21
N VAL A 722 -14.40 19.35 -33.16
CA VAL A 722 -13.66 19.03 -34.40
C VAL A 722 -13.44 20.29 -35.23
N ARG A 723 -14.47 21.12 -35.44
CA ARG A 723 -14.33 22.39 -36.16
C ARG A 723 -13.34 23.32 -35.46
N ARG A 724 -13.41 23.42 -34.13
CA ARG A 724 -12.47 24.23 -33.33
C ARG A 724 -11.03 23.73 -33.46
N ALA A 725 -10.80 22.42 -33.44
CA ALA A 725 -9.49 21.83 -33.69
C ALA A 725 -8.99 22.14 -35.11
N ALA A 726 -9.84 22.02 -36.12
CA ALA A 726 -9.50 22.35 -37.51
C ALA A 726 -9.12 23.83 -37.67
N GLU A 727 -9.86 24.76 -37.05
CA GLU A 727 -9.53 26.20 -37.07
C GLU A 727 -8.17 26.51 -36.43
N LEU A 728 -7.83 25.83 -35.33
CA LEU A 728 -6.54 26.00 -34.66
C LEU A 728 -5.40 25.43 -35.51
N LEU A 729 -5.60 24.24 -36.08
CA LEU A 729 -4.65 23.64 -37.00
C LEU A 729 -4.44 24.57 -38.20
N ASP A 730 -5.49 25.07 -38.85
CA ASP A 730 -5.41 25.96 -40.02
C ASP A 730 -4.63 27.27 -39.78
N ARG A 731 -4.64 27.80 -38.55
CA ARG A 731 -3.88 29.00 -38.17
C ARG A 731 -2.43 28.72 -37.75
N ALA A 732 -2.09 27.48 -37.44
CA ALA A 732 -0.77 27.12 -36.94
C ALA A 732 0.29 27.11 -38.06
N GLU A 733 1.47 27.65 -37.79
CA GLU A 733 2.58 27.72 -38.73
C GLU A 733 3.44 26.45 -38.69
N ARG A 734 3.74 25.91 -37.50
CA ARG A 734 4.64 24.76 -37.30
C ARG A 734 3.99 23.67 -36.47
N ILE A 735 3.28 22.78 -37.16
CA ILE A 735 2.58 21.65 -36.53
C ILE A 735 3.51 20.44 -36.43
N THR A 736 3.53 19.75 -35.28
CA THR A 736 4.16 18.43 -35.14
C THR A 736 3.14 17.40 -34.63
N LEU A 737 3.12 16.23 -35.25
CA LEU A 737 2.29 15.10 -34.81
C LEU A 737 3.08 14.25 -33.82
N LEU A 738 2.46 13.86 -32.70
CA LEU A 738 2.95 12.77 -31.83
C LEU A 738 2.00 11.59 -31.92
N VAL A 739 2.45 10.51 -32.57
CA VAL A 739 1.60 9.38 -32.92
C VAL A 739 1.86 8.19 -32.00
N GLY A 740 0.78 7.64 -31.45
CA GLY A 740 0.76 6.47 -30.60
C GLY A 740 0.15 5.24 -31.27
N ARG A 741 0.20 4.09 -30.57
CA ARG A 741 -0.40 2.82 -31.03
C ARG A 741 -1.89 2.95 -31.34
N GLY A 742 -2.62 3.85 -30.66
CA GLY A 742 -4.06 4.05 -30.88
C GLY A 742 -4.39 4.49 -32.31
N ALA A 743 -3.43 5.09 -33.02
CA ALA A 743 -3.58 5.52 -34.41
C ALA A 743 -3.31 4.43 -35.46
N ARG A 744 -2.82 3.25 -35.06
CA ARG A 744 -2.31 2.21 -35.99
C ARG A 744 -3.35 1.78 -37.03
N ALA A 745 -4.59 1.53 -36.61
CA ALA A 745 -5.67 1.14 -37.51
C ALA A 745 -6.08 2.27 -38.49
N ALA A 746 -5.73 3.51 -38.17
CA ALA A 746 -6.01 4.71 -38.96
C ALA A 746 -4.80 5.17 -39.80
N ARG A 747 -3.83 4.28 -40.07
CA ARG A 747 -2.57 4.63 -40.76
C ARG A 747 -2.77 5.50 -42.00
N ALA A 748 -3.66 5.08 -42.91
CA ALA A 748 -3.89 5.79 -44.18
C ALA A 748 -4.44 7.22 -43.95
N ASP A 749 -5.41 7.35 -43.05
CA ASP A 749 -6.01 8.65 -42.71
C ASP A 749 -4.99 9.57 -42.03
N VAL A 750 -4.16 9.03 -41.13
CA VAL A 750 -3.13 9.78 -40.40
C VAL A 750 -2.01 10.25 -41.33
N LEU A 751 -1.60 9.44 -42.32
CA LEU A 751 -0.64 9.89 -43.34
C LEU A 751 -1.21 10.97 -44.25
N THR A 752 -2.49 10.86 -44.62
CA THR A 752 -3.19 11.90 -45.37
C THR A 752 -3.27 13.21 -44.59
N LEU A 753 -3.53 13.12 -43.28
CA LEU A 753 -3.52 14.27 -42.38
C LEU A 753 -2.13 14.90 -42.25
N ALA A 754 -1.09 14.09 -42.09
CA ALA A 754 0.30 14.58 -42.00
C ALA A 754 0.72 15.34 -43.26
N ASP A 755 0.34 14.84 -44.45
CA ASP A 755 0.60 15.56 -45.71
C ASP A 755 -0.19 16.86 -45.81
N ARG A 756 -1.48 16.83 -45.46
CA ARG A 756 -2.35 18.02 -45.47
C ARG A 756 -1.81 19.13 -44.57
N LEU A 757 -1.29 18.76 -43.41
CA LEU A 757 -0.75 19.69 -42.42
C LEU A 757 0.73 20.06 -42.67
N ALA A 758 1.39 19.44 -43.66
CA ALA A 758 2.82 19.58 -43.90
C ALA A 758 3.68 19.34 -42.64
N ALA A 759 3.30 18.35 -41.83
CA ALA A 759 3.76 18.24 -40.46
C ALA A 759 4.67 17.01 -40.22
N PRO A 760 5.84 17.16 -39.55
CA PRO A 760 6.64 16.03 -39.13
C PRO A 760 5.91 15.17 -38.09
N MET A 761 6.18 13.87 -38.15
CA MET A 761 5.53 12.84 -37.35
C MET A 761 6.52 12.19 -36.41
N VAL A 762 6.41 12.52 -35.12
CA VAL A 762 7.15 11.87 -34.05
C VAL A 762 6.39 10.62 -33.62
N LEU A 763 7.10 9.51 -33.48
CA LEU A 763 6.52 8.22 -33.10
C LEU A 763 6.79 7.93 -31.62
N THR A 764 5.81 7.37 -30.93
CA THR A 764 6.10 6.61 -29.71
C THR A 764 6.73 5.26 -30.06
N LEU A 765 7.35 4.58 -29.09
CA LEU A 765 7.90 3.23 -29.30
C LEU A 765 6.88 2.26 -29.90
N LYS A 766 5.67 2.27 -29.35
CA LYS A 766 4.58 1.37 -29.80
C LYS A 766 3.98 1.77 -31.15
N ALA A 767 4.27 2.97 -31.65
CA ALA A 767 3.80 3.42 -32.97
C ALA A 767 4.77 3.08 -34.09
N LYS A 768 5.97 2.55 -33.78
CA LYS A 768 6.88 2.03 -34.81
C LYS A 768 6.15 1.07 -35.73
N GLU A 769 5.47 0.10 -35.12
CA GLU A 769 4.59 -0.82 -35.83
C GLU A 769 3.49 -0.04 -36.58
N GLY A 770 3.61 -0.02 -37.91
CA GLY A 770 2.65 0.61 -38.82
C GLY A 770 3.04 2.03 -39.29
N PHE A 771 3.85 2.78 -38.55
CA PHE A 771 4.25 4.15 -38.98
C PHE A 771 5.75 4.32 -39.25
N GLU A 772 6.60 3.40 -38.81
CA GLU A 772 8.00 3.39 -39.21
C GLU A 772 8.15 2.83 -40.63
N GLY A 773 9.23 3.20 -41.34
CA GLY A 773 9.46 2.77 -42.73
C GLY A 773 9.51 3.90 -43.76
N GLU A 774 10.21 3.67 -44.86
CA GLU A 774 10.31 4.63 -45.98
C GLU A 774 8.95 5.03 -46.57
N ALA A 775 7.95 4.14 -46.47
CA ALA A 775 6.57 4.40 -46.88
C ALA A 775 5.86 5.50 -46.05
N ASN A 776 6.48 5.99 -44.96
CA ASN A 776 6.05 7.18 -44.23
C ASN A 776 7.06 8.31 -44.46
N PRO A 777 6.77 9.28 -45.36
CA PRO A 777 7.68 10.39 -45.62
C PRO A 777 7.71 11.45 -44.50
N PHE A 778 6.79 11.35 -43.52
CA PHE A 778 6.63 12.33 -42.45
C PHE A 778 7.36 11.95 -41.16
N GLN A 779 7.76 10.67 -40.99
CA GLN A 779 8.36 10.22 -39.73
C GLN A 779 9.65 10.97 -39.38
N VAL A 780 9.88 11.27 -38.11
CA VAL A 780 11.16 11.81 -37.61
C VAL A 780 11.71 10.98 -36.45
N GLY A 781 11.33 9.69 -36.44
CA GLY A 781 11.71 8.72 -35.42
C GLY A 781 11.00 8.97 -34.09
N GLN A 782 11.62 8.51 -33.01
CA GLN A 782 11.01 8.47 -31.69
C GLN A 782 11.55 9.53 -30.73
N THR A 783 10.76 9.89 -29.73
CA THR A 783 11.14 10.79 -28.62
C THR A 783 11.36 10.02 -27.31
N GLY A 784 11.84 10.69 -26.26
CA GLY A 784 12.19 10.10 -24.97
C GLY A 784 13.65 9.70 -24.84
N LEU A 785 14.00 9.05 -23.72
CA LEU A 785 15.38 8.60 -23.42
C LEU A 785 15.98 7.77 -24.56
N ILE A 786 15.19 6.82 -25.07
CA ILE A 786 15.61 5.90 -26.15
C ILE A 786 15.42 6.48 -27.56
N GLY A 787 14.85 7.69 -27.66
CA GLY A 787 14.54 8.36 -28.91
C GLY A 787 15.76 9.01 -29.58
N ASN A 788 15.49 10.02 -30.41
CA ASN A 788 16.51 10.71 -31.19
C ASN A 788 16.39 12.25 -31.12
N PRO A 789 17.50 12.99 -31.36
CA PRO A 789 17.50 14.45 -31.31
C PRO A 789 16.56 15.13 -32.30
N ALA A 790 16.35 14.56 -33.50
CA ALA A 790 15.49 15.18 -34.51
C ALA A 790 14.02 15.19 -34.07
N ALA A 791 13.54 14.10 -33.47
CA ALA A 791 12.20 14.07 -32.86
C ALA A 791 12.08 15.06 -31.69
N ALA A 792 13.11 15.18 -30.86
CA ALA A 792 13.13 16.13 -29.75
C ALA A 792 13.05 17.59 -30.25
N SER A 793 13.84 17.95 -31.28
CA SER A 793 13.77 19.26 -31.93
C SER A 793 12.42 19.50 -32.59
N ALA A 794 11.88 18.53 -33.33
CA ALA A 794 10.57 18.66 -33.98
C ALA A 794 9.43 18.97 -32.99
N LEU A 795 9.47 18.39 -31.78
CA LEU A 795 8.52 18.75 -30.72
C LEU A 795 8.76 20.15 -30.17
N GLN A 796 10.01 20.56 -29.97
CA GLN A 796 10.34 21.87 -29.38
C GLN A 796 10.08 23.04 -30.33
N ASP A 797 10.33 22.86 -31.61
CA ASP A 797 10.23 23.89 -32.65
C ASP A 797 8.78 24.14 -33.11
N ALA A 798 7.88 23.21 -32.78
CA ALA A 798 6.45 23.32 -33.07
C ALA A 798 5.77 24.43 -32.26
N ASP A 799 4.83 25.15 -32.89
CA ASP A 799 3.88 26.04 -32.19
C ASP A 799 2.62 25.29 -31.74
N THR A 800 2.24 24.23 -32.49
CA THR A 800 1.07 23.39 -32.24
C THR A 800 1.43 21.90 -32.28
N LEU A 801 1.01 21.16 -31.26
CA LEU A 801 1.14 19.71 -31.21
C LEU A 801 -0.21 19.02 -31.44
N LEU A 802 -0.21 18.02 -32.32
CA LEU A 802 -1.33 17.12 -32.52
C LEU A 802 -1.00 15.72 -32.02
N LEU A 803 -1.55 15.35 -30.87
CA LEU A 803 -1.36 14.05 -30.25
C LEU A 803 -2.42 13.07 -30.77
N LEU A 804 -2.02 11.96 -31.39
CA LEU A 804 -2.94 10.99 -32.00
C LEU A 804 -2.81 9.61 -31.35
N GLY A 805 -3.83 9.21 -30.60
CA GLY A 805 -3.94 7.87 -29.99
C GLY A 805 -2.74 7.51 -29.09
N THR A 806 -2.28 8.48 -28.30
CA THR A 806 -1.04 8.40 -27.52
C THR A 806 -1.24 8.81 -26.07
N ASP A 807 -0.60 8.06 -25.16
CA ASP A 807 -0.44 8.37 -23.74
C ASP A 807 1.06 8.36 -23.37
N PHE A 808 1.89 8.98 -24.23
CA PHE A 808 3.34 9.01 -24.04
C PHE A 808 3.70 9.63 -22.67
N PRO A 809 4.38 8.89 -21.78
CA PRO A 809 4.31 9.17 -20.34
C PRO A 809 5.28 10.24 -19.85
N TYR A 810 6.33 10.55 -20.61
CA TYR A 810 7.46 11.37 -20.14
C TYR A 810 7.21 12.86 -20.40
N ARG A 811 6.80 13.57 -19.34
CA ARG A 811 6.35 14.97 -19.41
C ARG A 811 7.45 15.93 -19.85
N ASP A 812 8.69 15.68 -19.44
CA ASP A 812 9.87 16.53 -19.72
C ASP A 812 10.22 16.64 -21.23
N TRP A 813 9.59 15.79 -22.04
CA TRP A 813 9.79 15.77 -23.49
C TRP A 813 8.70 16.54 -24.25
N TYR A 814 7.64 17.00 -23.57
CA TYR A 814 6.68 17.93 -24.16
C TYR A 814 7.21 19.37 -24.04
N PRO A 815 7.00 20.22 -25.06
CA PRO A 815 7.32 21.64 -25.00
C PRO A 815 6.30 22.40 -24.15
N ASP A 816 6.77 23.42 -23.42
CA ASP A 816 5.90 24.31 -22.66
C ASP A 816 5.30 25.41 -23.54
N GLY A 817 4.10 25.89 -23.17
CA GLY A 817 3.47 27.05 -23.80
C GLY A 817 3.05 26.87 -25.25
N ARG A 818 2.83 25.63 -25.71
CA ARG A 818 2.35 25.31 -27.07
C ARG A 818 0.85 25.03 -27.08
N THR A 819 0.21 25.24 -28.23
CA THR A 819 -1.17 24.78 -28.43
C THR A 819 -1.15 23.26 -28.59
N VAL A 820 -1.93 22.53 -27.79
CA VAL A 820 -1.99 21.06 -27.87
C VAL A 820 -3.41 20.62 -28.18
N ILE A 821 -3.56 19.82 -29.22
CA ILE A 821 -4.80 19.13 -29.58
C ILE A 821 -4.54 17.64 -29.39
N GLN A 822 -5.41 16.95 -28.67
CA GLN A 822 -5.26 15.52 -28.39
C GLN A 822 -6.48 14.73 -28.85
N VAL A 823 -6.24 13.72 -29.68
CA VAL A 823 -7.22 12.71 -30.09
C VAL A 823 -6.91 11.42 -29.37
N ASP A 824 -7.87 10.88 -28.61
CA ASP A 824 -7.74 9.57 -27.97
C ASP A 824 -9.11 8.91 -27.82
N SER A 825 -9.16 7.59 -27.89
CA SER A 825 -10.40 6.84 -27.64
C SER A 825 -10.80 6.86 -26.16
N GLU A 826 -9.84 7.09 -25.26
CA GLU A 826 -10.04 7.10 -23.82
C GLU A 826 -10.09 8.52 -23.27
N ALA A 827 -11.24 8.93 -22.74
CA ALA A 827 -11.42 10.25 -22.14
C ALA A 827 -10.38 10.55 -21.02
N ALA A 828 -9.99 9.53 -20.25
CA ALA A 828 -9.02 9.66 -19.16
C ALA A 828 -7.59 9.96 -19.62
N HIS A 829 -7.28 9.89 -20.93
CA HIS A 829 -5.98 10.28 -21.47
C HIS A 829 -5.88 11.75 -21.82
N ILE A 830 -7.02 12.40 -22.10
CA ILE A 830 -7.05 13.80 -22.53
C ILE A 830 -6.49 14.67 -21.40
N GLY A 831 -5.43 15.43 -21.70
CA GLY A 831 -4.82 16.35 -20.74
C GLY A 831 -4.01 15.68 -19.62
N ARG A 832 -3.86 14.35 -19.64
CA ARG A 832 -3.19 13.60 -18.55
C ARG A 832 -1.69 13.91 -18.46
N ARG A 833 -1.03 14.16 -19.60
CA ARG A 833 0.43 14.31 -19.71
C ARG A 833 0.87 15.76 -19.86
N VAL A 834 0.10 16.52 -20.62
CA VAL A 834 0.33 17.92 -20.97
C VAL A 834 -1.02 18.63 -21.02
N PRO A 835 -1.14 19.92 -20.63
CA PRO A 835 -2.37 20.68 -20.82
C PRO A 835 -2.84 20.65 -22.28
N VAL A 836 -4.14 20.48 -22.50
CA VAL A 836 -4.75 20.35 -23.84
C VAL A 836 -5.74 21.48 -24.06
N GLU A 837 -5.62 22.16 -25.20
CA GLU A 837 -6.54 23.20 -25.65
C GLU A 837 -7.83 22.59 -26.21
N VAL A 838 -7.70 21.54 -27.02
CA VAL A 838 -8.86 20.79 -27.57
C VAL A 838 -8.65 19.29 -27.43
N GLY A 839 -9.51 18.66 -26.63
CA GLY A 839 -9.57 17.21 -26.46
C GLY A 839 -10.67 16.60 -27.33
N LEU A 840 -10.31 15.64 -28.18
CA LEU A 840 -11.21 14.94 -29.08
C LEU A 840 -11.30 13.47 -28.65
N VAL A 841 -12.32 13.14 -27.86
CA VAL A 841 -12.57 11.77 -27.39
C VAL A 841 -13.31 10.98 -28.46
N GLY A 842 -12.65 10.00 -29.06
CA GLY A 842 -13.23 9.20 -30.14
C GLY A 842 -12.26 8.22 -30.79
N ASP A 843 -12.79 7.36 -31.67
CA ASP A 843 -11.96 6.54 -32.55
C ASP A 843 -11.02 7.45 -33.36
N THR A 844 -9.73 7.11 -33.39
CA THR A 844 -8.72 7.97 -34.03
C THR A 844 -8.97 8.09 -35.53
N GLY A 845 -9.38 7.02 -36.20
CA GLY A 845 -9.64 7.06 -37.65
C GLY A 845 -10.86 7.89 -38.00
N ALA A 846 -11.98 7.68 -37.31
CA ALA A 846 -13.19 8.48 -37.51
C ALA A 846 -12.93 9.96 -37.23
N THR A 847 -12.23 10.27 -36.13
CA THR A 847 -11.89 11.64 -35.76
C THR A 847 -10.98 12.31 -36.79
N VAL A 848 -9.95 11.60 -37.29
CA VAL A 848 -9.04 12.14 -38.32
C VAL A 848 -9.78 12.40 -39.63
N ARG A 849 -10.70 11.52 -40.05
CA ARG A 849 -11.52 11.76 -41.25
C ARG A 849 -12.44 12.98 -41.08
N ASP A 850 -13.02 13.16 -39.90
CA ASP A 850 -13.86 14.33 -39.62
C ASP A 850 -13.02 15.62 -39.60
N LEU A 851 -11.81 15.59 -39.03
CA LEU A 851 -10.84 16.69 -39.10
C LEU A 851 -10.47 17.02 -40.56
N LEU A 852 -10.15 16.02 -41.37
CA LEU A 852 -9.81 16.20 -42.79
C LEU A 852 -10.93 16.87 -43.60
N GLY A 853 -12.19 16.64 -43.22
CA GLY A 853 -13.36 17.28 -43.83
C GLY A 853 -13.52 18.77 -43.50
N HIS A 854 -12.89 19.23 -42.40
CA HIS A 854 -12.97 20.62 -41.95
C HIS A 854 -11.71 21.46 -42.21
N LEU A 855 -10.57 20.82 -42.51
CA LEU A 855 -9.32 21.51 -42.85
C LEU A 855 -9.37 22.13 -44.25
N ALA A 856 -8.82 23.34 -44.39
CA ALA A 856 -8.68 24.00 -45.68
C ALA A 856 -7.93 23.13 -46.72
N THR A 857 -8.33 23.21 -47.99
CA THR A 857 -7.69 22.49 -49.11
C THR A 857 -6.96 23.49 -50.02
N ALA A 858 -5.62 23.52 -49.95
CA ALA A 858 -4.79 24.19 -50.95
C ALA A 858 -3.82 23.16 -51.56
N PRO A 859 -3.81 22.96 -52.89
CA PRO A 859 -2.86 22.06 -53.54
C PRO A 859 -1.39 22.46 -53.28
N PRO A 860 -0.45 21.51 -53.13
CA PRO A 860 0.97 21.84 -52.99
C PRO A 860 1.47 22.71 -54.15
N GLY A 861 2.15 23.82 -53.85
CA GLY A 861 2.71 24.73 -54.85
C GLY A 861 1.78 25.80 -55.41
N THR A 862 0.54 25.93 -54.90
CA THR A 862 -0.37 27.04 -55.24
C THR A 862 -0.34 28.16 -54.19
N GLU A 863 -0.84 29.34 -54.55
CA GLU A 863 -1.11 30.42 -53.60
C GLU A 863 -2.04 29.90 -52.48
N GLY A 864 -1.58 29.92 -51.23
CA GLY A 864 -2.28 29.34 -50.07
C GLY A 864 -1.83 27.93 -49.63
N ALA A 865 -0.86 27.31 -50.31
CA ALA A 865 -0.25 26.06 -49.84
C ALA A 865 0.53 26.27 -48.52
N ARG A 866 0.50 25.27 -47.62
CA ARG A 866 1.29 25.32 -46.38
C ARG A 866 2.78 25.27 -46.64
N ASP A 867 3.54 26.02 -45.84
CA ASP A 867 4.99 25.91 -45.77
C ASP A 867 5.39 24.51 -45.27
N ARG A 868 6.33 23.86 -45.97
CA ARG A 868 6.86 22.53 -45.62
C ARG A 868 8.22 22.60 -44.93
N SER A 869 8.78 23.79 -44.70
CA SER A 869 10.13 24.00 -44.13
C SER A 869 10.35 23.22 -42.82
N HIS A 870 9.40 23.29 -41.88
CA HIS A 870 9.45 22.58 -40.59
C HIS A 870 9.55 21.05 -40.76
N LEU A 871 8.74 20.48 -41.66
CA LEU A 871 8.81 19.05 -42.00
C LEU A 871 10.14 18.69 -42.67
N GLU A 872 10.58 19.47 -43.66
CA GLU A 872 11.80 19.19 -44.41
C GLU A 872 13.06 19.27 -43.54
N ASP A 873 13.14 20.27 -42.67
CA ASP A 873 14.26 20.45 -41.73
C ASP A 873 14.30 19.33 -40.68
N ALA A 874 13.14 18.96 -40.11
CA ALA A 874 13.06 17.84 -39.18
C ALA A 874 13.44 16.50 -39.85
N ARG A 875 13.01 16.27 -41.10
CA ARG A 875 13.38 15.08 -41.89
C ARG A 875 14.85 15.06 -42.25
N LYS A 876 15.44 16.20 -42.59
CA LYS A 876 16.88 16.33 -42.85
C LYS A 876 17.70 16.03 -41.60
N SER A 877 17.28 16.54 -40.44
CA SER A 877 17.91 16.24 -39.14
C SER A 877 17.83 14.75 -38.82
N PHE A 878 16.65 14.14 -39.02
CA PHE A 878 16.46 12.71 -38.81
C PHE A 878 17.31 11.85 -39.76
N GLY A 879 17.43 12.24 -41.04
CA GLY A 879 18.31 11.58 -42.01
C GLY A 879 19.78 11.61 -41.59
N LYS A 880 20.27 12.75 -41.08
CA LYS A 880 21.64 12.86 -40.53
C LYS A 880 21.85 11.96 -39.32
N TRP A 881 20.86 11.89 -38.42
CA TRP A 881 20.92 11.01 -37.26
C TRP A 881 20.91 9.53 -37.65
N ARG A 882 20.04 9.09 -38.57
CA ARG A 882 20.05 7.70 -39.07
C ARG A 882 21.40 7.34 -39.70
N ALA A 883 21.99 8.24 -40.48
CA ALA A 883 23.33 8.04 -41.05
C ALA A 883 24.44 8.00 -39.98
N SER A 884 24.26 8.64 -38.81
CA SER A 884 25.19 8.48 -37.70
C SER A 884 25.03 7.11 -37.01
N GLN A 885 23.79 6.66 -36.77
CA GLN A 885 23.53 5.35 -36.17
C GLN A 885 24.02 4.20 -37.07
N ALA A 886 23.77 4.27 -38.38
CA ALA A 886 24.25 3.26 -39.33
C ALA A 886 25.77 3.08 -39.28
N ARG A 887 26.53 4.15 -39.01
CA ARG A 887 27.98 4.08 -38.82
C ARG A 887 28.37 3.38 -37.51
N LEU A 888 27.59 3.51 -36.44
CA LEU A 888 27.86 2.82 -35.16
C LEU A 888 27.67 1.30 -35.28
N ALA A 889 26.76 0.87 -36.14
CA ALA A 889 26.48 -0.54 -36.41
C ALA A 889 27.42 -1.17 -37.46
N ASP A 890 28.30 -0.39 -38.10
CA ASP A 890 29.26 -0.88 -39.09
C ASP A 890 30.56 -1.36 -38.40
N PRO A 891 30.89 -2.67 -38.43
CA PRO A 891 32.12 -3.19 -37.85
C PRO A 891 33.41 -2.57 -38.44
N ALA A 892 33.35 -2.00 -39.65
CA ALA A 892 34.49 -1.30 -40.25
C ALA A 892 34.70 0.11 -39.66
N HIS A 893 33.71 0.68 -38.97
CA HIS A 893 33.80 2.04 -38.42
C HIS A 893 34.91 2.18 -37.36
N ASP A 894 35.10 1.15 -36.53
CA ASP A 894 36.15 1.09 -35.51
C ASP A 894 37.57 1.07 -36.09
N LYS A 895 37.72 0.76 -37.39
CA LYS A 895 39.02 0.78 -38.08
C LYS A 895 39.46 2.18 -38.52
N GLY A 896 38.52 3.14 -38.55
CA GLY A 896 38.78 4.55 -38.88
C GLY A 896 39.44 5.34 -37.76
N LEU A 897 39.94 6.55 -38.05
CA LEU A 897 40.73 7.37 -37.12
C LEU A 897 39.96 7.75 -35.84
N VAL A 898 38.67 8.09 -35.96
CA VAL A 898 37.78 8.41 -34.83
C VAL A 898 37.26 7.15 -34.13
N GLY A 899 36.97 6.08 -34.88
CA GLY A 899 36.54 4.79 -34.35
C GLY A 899 37.61 4.10 -33.49
N ARG A 900 38.89 4.24 -33.85
CA ARG A 900 40.01 3.72 -33.05
C ARG A 900 40.11 4.38 -31.67
N VAL A 901 39.85 5.69 -31.59
CA VAL A 901 39.85 6.42 -30.31
C VAL A 901 38.67 5.96 -29.44
N ARG A 902 37.48 5.81 -30.03
CA ARG A 902 36.30 5.28 -29.35
C ARG A 902 36.53 3.86 -28.84
N SER A 903 36.94 2.93 -29.69
CA SER A 903 37.24 1.54 -29.32
C SER A 903 38.32 1.46 -28.22
N ALA A 904 39.34 2.31 -28.26
CA ALA A 904 40.35 2.37 -27.19
C ALA A 904 39.81 2.89 -25.83
N LEU A 905 38.66 3.57 -25.82
CA LEU A 905 38.01 4.09 -24.61
C LEU A 905 36.92 3.14 -24.10
N ASP A 906 36.05 2.63 -24.98
CA ASP A 906 34.81 1.93 -24.63
C ASP A 906 34.70 0.47 -25.09
N ASN A 907 35.66 -0.04 -25.88
CA ASN A 907 35.62 -1.42 -26.40
C ASN A 907 37.03 -2.00 -26.63
N ARG A 908 37.85 -2.06 -25.57
CA ARG A 908 39.25 -2.54 -25.64
C ARG A 908 39.36 -4.04 -25.86
N ALA A 909 38.38 -4.80 -25.39
CA ALA A 909 38.32 -6.25 -25.56
C ALA A 909 37.88 -6.67 -26.98
N HIS A 910 37.50 -5.71 -27.83
CA HIS A 910 36.92 -5.95 -29.15
C HIS A 910 35.67 -6.84 -29.10
N ASP A 911 34.86 -6.66 -28.06
CA ASP A 911 33.59 -7.35 -27.88
C ASP A 911 32.57 -6.91 -28.95
N ILE A 912 31.54 -7.73 -29.15
CA ILE A 912 30.51 -7.49 -30.15
C ILE A 912 29.68 -6.27 -29.73
N ARG A 913 29.63 -5.25 -30.59
CA ARG A 913 28.77 -4.09 -30.34
C ARG A 913 27.30 -4.49 -30.47
N PRO A 914 26.44 -4.19 -29.48
CA PRO A 914 25.02 -4.56 -29.54
C PRO A 914 24.26 -3.89 -30.69
N GLU A 915 24.69 -2.72 -31.16
CA GLU A 915 24.17 -2.05 -32.36
C GLU A 915 24.37 -2.91 -33.61
N ALA A 916 25.55 -3.52 -33.75
CA ALA A 916 25.87 -4.39 -34.87
C ALA A 916 25.00 -5.64 -34.87
N LEU A 917 24.78 -6.26 -33.69
CA LEU A 917 23.87 -7.40 -33.53
C LEU A 917 22.44 -7.02 -33.96
N ALA A 918 21.89 -5.95 -33.42
CA ALA A 918 20.53 -5.52 -33.74
C ALA A 918 20.36 -5.18 -35.23
N ALA A 919 21.35 -4.52 -35.84
CA ALA A 919 21.33 -4.19 -37.27
C ALA A 919 21.47 -5.42 -38.18
N VAL A 920 22.27 -6.42 -37.80
CA VAL A 920 22.34 -7.70 -38.53
C VAL A 920 21.00 -8.43 -38.45
N VAL A 921 20.40 -8.50 -37.25
CA VAL A 921 19.08 -9.12 -37.06
C VAL A 921 18.02 -8.42 -37.90
N ASP A 922 18.01 -7.08 -37.93
CA ASP A 922 17.09 -6.33 -38.77
C ASP A 922 17.21 -6.68 -40.26
N ARG A 923 18.43 -6.83 -40.79
CA ARG A 923 18.69 -7.19 -42.20
C ARG A 923 18.29 -8.61 -42.54
N VAL A 924 18.45 -9.55 -41.61
CA VAL A 924 18.24 -10.98 -41.84
C VAL A 924 16.80 -11.41 -41.55
N ALA A 925 16.10 -10.73 -40.66
CA ALA A 925 14.73 -11.05 -40.28
C ALA A 925 13.73 -10.83 -41.43
N ASP A 926 12.66 -11.63 -41.43
CA ASP A 926 11.62 -11.57 -42.47
C ASP A 926 10.86 -10.24 -42.44
N GLU A 927 10.32 -9.82 -43.59
CA GLU A 927 9.48 -8.61 -43.76
C GLU A 927 8.13 -8.70 -43.03
N ASN A 928 7.77 -9.89 -42.54
CA ASN A 928 6.60 -10.12 -41.71
C ASN A 928 6.98 -10.69 -40.33
N ALA A 929 8.22 -10.57 -39.85
CA ALA A 929 8.59 -11.11 -38.53
C ALA A 929 7.81 -10.45 -37.36
N VAL A 930 7.60 -11.19 -36.28
CA VAL A 930 7.13 -10.62 -35.00
C VAL A 930 8.33 -10.46 -34.06
N PHE A 931 8.55 -9.24 -33.58
CA PHE A 931 9.59 -8.95 -32.61
C PHE A 931 8.98 -8.80 -31.22
N THR A 932 9.60 -9.45 -30.23
CA THR A 932 9.36 -9.16 -28.81
C THR A 932 10.62 -8.57 -28.19
N SER A 933 10.46 -7.66 -27.26
CA SER A 933 11.56 -6.87 -26.70
C SER A 933 11.55 -6.90 -25.18
N ASP A 934 12.67 -7.31 -24.59
CA ASP A 934 12.79 -7.37 -23.13
C ASP A 934 13.06 -5.97 -22.56
N THR A 935 12.54 -5.70 -21.36
CA THR A 935 12.79 -4.42 -20.70
C THR A 935 14.27 -4.31 -20.33
N GLY A 936 14.93 -3.26 -20.82
CA GLY A 936 16.37 -3.04 -20.63
C GLY A 936 17.03 -2.50 -21.90
N MET A 937 18.34 -2.72 -22.03
CA MET A 937 19.11 -2.26 -23.20
C MET A 937 18.67 -2.93 -24.51
N ALA A 938 18.18 -4.16 -24.46
CA ALA A 938 17.59 -4.84 -25.62
C ALA A 938 16.50 -4.00 -26.31
N THR A 939 15.65 -3.32 -25.53
CA THR A 939 14.64 -2.39 -26.05
C THR A 939 15.27 -1.17 -26.73
N VAL A 940 16.39 -0.65 -26.23
CA VAL A 940 17.10 0.47 -26.87
C VAL A 940 17.62 0.06 -28.24
N TRP A 941 18.26 -1.10 -28.31
CA TRP A 941 18.86 -1.61 -29.55
C TRP A 941 17.81 -1.94 -30.60
N LEU A 942 16.72 -2.60 -30.19
CA LEU A 942 15.57 -2.83 -31.07
C LEU A 942 14.99 -1.49 -31.54
N SER A 943 14.77 -0.55 -30.64
CA SER A 943 14.16 0.75 -30.95
C SER A 943 14.98 1.53 -31.98
N ARG A 944 16.31 1.43 -31.98
CA ARG A 944 17.18 2.23 -32.85
C ARG A 944 17.56 1.54 -34.16
N PHE A 945 17.68 0.21 -34.16
CA PHE A 945 18.30 -0.52 -35.28
C PHE A 945 17.35 -1.48 -35.99
N VAL A 946 16.19 -1.81 -35.41
CA VAL A 946 15.20 -2.67 -36.06
C VAL A 946 14.06 -1.82 -36.61
N GLU A 947 13.88 -1.84 -37.92
CA GLU A 947 12.84 -1.10 -38.62
C GLU A 947 11.57 -1.94 -38.73
N MET A 948 10.43 -1.41 -38.28
CA MET A 948 9.12 -2.06 -38.40
C MET A 948 8.52 -1.87 -39.80
N ARG A 949 9.27 -2.30 -40.82
CA ARG A 949 8.85 -2.32 -42.23
C ARG A 949 7.91 -3.49 -42.57
N GLY A 950 7.23 -3.38 -43.69
CA GLY A 950 6.29 -4.40 -44.16
C GLY A 950 5.16 -4.65 -43.15
N ASP A 951 4.95 -5.92 -42.83
CA ASP A 951 3.92 -6.40 -41.89
C ASP A 951 4.51 -6.81 -40.53
N ARG A 952 5.75 -6.38 -40.23
CA ARG A 952 6.41 -6.65 -38.94
C ARG A 952 5.57 -6.16 -37.77
N ARG A 953 5.65 -6.89 -36.66
CA ARG A 953 4.90 -6.60 -35.42
C ARG A 953 5.86 -6.41 -34.27
N LEU A 954 5.48 -5.58 -33.29
CA LEU A 954 6.33 -5.26 -32.15
C LEU A 954 5.57 -5.40 -30.82
N LEU A 955 6.11 -6.22 -29.92
CA LEU A 955 5.60 -6.42 -28.56
C LEU A 955 6.70 -6.18 -27.52
N GLY A 956 6.28 -5.76 -26.34
CA GLY A 956 7.14 -5.61 -25.18
C GLY A 956 6.35 -5.07 -24.00
N SER A 957 6.89 -5.20 -22.79
CA SER A 957 6.30 -4.63 -21.57
C SER A 957 6.57 -3.11 -21.47
N TYR A 958 6.11 -2.33 -22.45
CA TYR A 958 6.48 -0.92 -22.59
C TYR A 958 5.80 0.04 -21.59
N ASN A 959 4.71 -0.39 -20.96
CA ASN A 959 3.97 0.43 -20.01
C ASN A 959 4.26 0.04 -18.56
N LEU A 960 4.39 -1.26 -18.27
CA LEU A 960 4.75 -1.75 -16.95
C LEU A 960 6.27 -1.70 -16.72
N GLY A 961 7.07 -1.91 -17.78
CA GLY A 961 8.52 -2.03 -17.67
C GLY A 961 8.99 -3.32 -16.96
N SER A 962 8.23 -4.41 -17.06
CA SER A 962 8.64 -5.70 -16.50
C SER A 962 9.74 -6.35 -17.33
N MET A 963 10.78 -6.83 -16.66
CA MET A 963 11.82 -7.67 -17.27
C MET A 963 11.28 -9.08 -17.54
N ALA A 964 12.04 -9.87 -18.29
CA ALA A 964 11.75 -11.26 -18.65
C ALA A 964 10.56 -11.44 -19.60
N ASN A 965 9.99 -10.35 -20.13
CA ASN A 965 8.76 -10.41 -20.91
C ASN A 965 8.97 -10.96 -22.33
N ALA A 966 10.17 -10.82 -22.91
CA ALA A 966 10.39 -11.09 -24.34
C ALA A 966 10.13 -12.55 -24.74
N MET A 967 10.74 -13.52 -24.04
CA MET A 967 10.59 -14.93 -24.36
C MET A 967 9.15 -15.42 -24.14
N PRO A 968 8.49 -15.16 -23.00
CA PRO A 968 7.09 -15.54 -22.80
C PRO A 968 6.12 -14.89 -23.79
N GLN A 969 6.33 -13.61 -24.15
CA GLN A 969 5.51 -12.96 -25.17
C GLN A 969 5.76 -13.58 -26.56
N ALA A 970 7.00 -13.98 -26.88
CA ALA A 970 7.32 -14.66 -28.14
C ALA A 970 6.70 -16.06 -28.21
N LEU A 971 6.64 -16.77 -27.08
CA LEU A 971 5.94 -18.03 -26.92
C LEU A 971 4.46 -17.87 -27.31
N GLY A 972 3.77 -16.90 -26.70
CA GLY A 972 2.37 -16.60 -27.03
C GLY A 972 2.19 -16.22 -28.51
N ALA A 973 3.05 -15.34 -29.03
CA ALA A 973 3.01 -14.91 -30.42
C ALA A 973 3.16 -16.08 -31.40
N GLN A 974 4.11 -16.99 -31.16
CA GLN A 974 4.38 -18.13 -32.04
C GLN A 974 3.23 -19.16 -32.03
N CYS A 975 2.46 -19.25 -30.95
CA CYS A 975 1.27 -20.10 -30.90
C CYS A 975 0.15 -19.65 -31.85
N LEU A 976 0.06 -18.35 -32.19
CA LEU A 976 -0.95 -17.85 -33.15
C LEU A 976 -0.66 -18.29 -34.58
N ASP A 977 0.61 -18.26 -34.96
CA ASP A 977 1.09 -18.65 -36.29
C ASP A 977 2.46 -19.32 -36.13
N ARG A 978 2.47 -20.65 -36.25
CA ARG A 978 3.68 -21.48 -36.10
C ARG A 978 4.62 -21.41 -37.32
N GLY A 979 4.16 -20.83 -38.44
CA GLY A 979 4.94 -20.66 -39.67
C GLY A 979 5.62 -19.29 -39.77
N ARG A 980 5.09 -18.29 -39.07
CA ARG A 980 5.66 -16.93 -39.04
C ARG A 980 6.91 -16.86 -38.16
N GLN A 981 7.94 -16.16 -38.63
CA GLN A 981 9.16 -15.94 -37.85
C GLN A 981 8.86 -15.05 -36.63
N VAL A 982 9.21 -15.54 -35.43
CA VAL A 982 9.15 -14.79 -34.17
C VAL A 982 10.55 -14.66 -33.59
N VAL A 983 10.98 -13.43 -33.34
CA VAL A 983 12.31 -13.09 -32.84
C VAL A 983 12.19 -12.39 -31.49
N ALA A 984 12.76 -12.97 -30.45
CA ALA A 984 12.76 -12.38 -29.11
C ALA A 984 14.11 -11.73 -28.81
N PHE A 985 14.11 -10.42 -28.57
CA PHE A 985 15.29 -9.69 -28.10
C PHE A 985 15.32 -9.78 -26.59
N CYS A 986 16.17 -10.68 -26.07
CA CYS A 986 16.30 -10.97 -24.65
C CYS A 986 17.54 -10.26 -24.08
N GLY A 987 17.40 -9.60 -22.94
CA GLY A 987 18.56 -9.35 -22.09
C GLY A 987 18.93 -10.64 -21.37
N ASP A 988 20.20 -10.87 -21.09
CA ASP A 988 20.67 -11.97 -20.24
C ASP A 988 20.00 -11.99 -18.85
N GLY A 989 19.92 -10.83 -18.19
CA GLY A 989 19.26 -10.69 -16.90
C GLY A 989 17.78 -11.05 -16.97
N GLY A 990 17.05 -10.55 -17.98
CA GLY A 990 15.63 -10.85 -18.17
C GLY A 990 15.38 -12.32 -18.54
N LEU A 991 16.19 -12.90 -19.45
CA LEU A 991 16.10 -14.31 -19.79
C LEU A 991 16.30 -15.22 -18.58
N SER A 992 17.28 -14.89 -17.72
CA SER A 992 17.60 -15.70 -16.55
C SER A 992 16.46 -15.79 -15.52
N MET A 993 15.58 -14.78 -15.44
CA MET A 993 14.45 -14.73 -14.49
C MET A 993 13.36 -15.76 -14.78
N LEU A 994 13.07 -16.05 -16.06
CA LEU A 994 12.04 -17.01 -16.47
C LEU A 994 12.62 -18.15 -17.32
N LEU A 995 13.91 -18.48 -17.11
CA LEU A 995 14.69 -19.42 -17.92
C LEU A 995 14.04 -20.80 -18.09
N GLY A 996 13.23 -21.23 -17.11
CA GLY A 996 12.50 -22.50 -17.15
C GLY A 996 11.64 -22.67 -18.41
N ASP A 997 11.04 -21.58 -18.91
CA ASP A 997 10.12 -21.63 -20.05
C ASP A 997 10.80 -21.82 -21.42
N LEU A 998 12.14 -21.90 -21.47
CA LEU A 998 12.83 -22.54 -22.60
C LEU A 998 12.27 -23.95 -22.85
N MET A 999 12.02 -24.72 -21.79
CA MET A 999 11.42 -26.05 -21.91
C MET A 999 10.02 -26.01 -22.52
N THR A 1000 9.28 -24.92 -22.37
CA THR A 1000 7.95 -24.75 -22.96
C THR A 1000 8.06 -24.54 -24.48
N LEU A 1001 9.02 -23.74 -24.96
CA LEU A 1001 9.30 -23.61 -26.40
C LEU A 1001 9.60 -24.96 -27.05
N LYS A 1002 10.41 -25.79 -26.39
CA LYS A 1002 10.73 -27.15 -26.86
C LYS A 1002 9.51 -28.06 -26.83
N THR A 1003 8.83 -28.14 -25.69
CA THR A 1003 7.68 -29.05 -25.48
C THR A 1003 6.56 -28.75 -26.47
N SER A 1004 6.27 -27.46 -26.64
CA SER A 1004 5.24 -26.97 -27.57
C SER A 1004 5.75 -26.84 -29.01
N ARG A 1005 7.01 -27.20 -29.32
CA ARG A 1005 7.60 -27.14 -30.67
C ARG A 1005 7.45 -25.78 -31.35
N LEU A 1006 7.74 -24.70 -30.62
CA LEU A 1006 7.61 -23.33 -31.10
C LEU A 1006 8.94 -22.84 -31.68
N PRO A 1007 9.01 -22.49 -32.98
CA PRO A 1007 10.27 -22.15 -33.64
C PRO A 1007 10.78 -20.72 -33.36
N VAL A 1008 10.65 -20.25 -32.12
CA VAL A 1008 11.09 -18.91 -31.69
C VAL A 1008 12.60 -18.77 -31.81
N LYS A 1009 13.06 -17.62 -32.32
CA LYS A 1009 14.48 -17.24 -32.39
C LYS A 1009 14.81 -16.30 -31.23
N LEU A 1010 15.46 -16.82 -30.19
CA LEU A 1010 15.90 -16.04 -29.05
C LEU A 1010 17.26 -15.42 -29.38
N VAL A 1011 17.34 -14.09 -29.37
CA VAL A 1011 18.58 -13.33 -29.54
C VAL A 1011 18.92 -12.72 -28.19
N VAL A 1012 19.95 -13.25 -27.55
CA VAL A 1012 20.37 -12.85 -26.21
C VAL A 1012 21.52 -11.85 -26.31
N PHE A 1013 21.32 -10.69 -25.70
CA PHE A 1013 22.35 -9.68 -25.50
C PHE A 1013 23.05 -9.99 -24.17
N ASP A 1014 24.00 -10.94 -24.19
CA ASP A 1014 24.79 -11.31 -23.01
C ASP A 1014 25.89 -10.28 -22.79
N ASN A 1015 25.64 -9.28 -21.96
CA ASN A 1015 26.66 -8.33 -21.51
C ASN A 1015 27.06 -8.55 -20.05
N ARG A 1016 26.51 -9.60 -19.40
CA ARG A 1016 26.72 -9.93 -17.99
C ARG A 1016 26.38 -8.77 -17.06
N ARG A 1017 25.41 -7.93 -17.45
CA ARG A 1017 25.05 -6.71 -16.73
C ARG A 1017 23.55 -6.41 -16.79
N LEU A 1018 23.01 -5.87 -15.70
CA LEU A 1018 21.77 -5.09 -15.73
C LEU A 1018 22.02 -3.72 -16.37
N GLY A 1019 22.22 -3.70 -17.70
CA GLY A 1019 22.81 -2.58 -18.43
C GLY A 1019 22.07 -1.25 -18.32
N MET A 1020 20.74 -1.25 -18.25
CA MET A 1020 19.97 -0.01 -18.08
C MET A 1020 20.19 0.60 -16.68
N VAL A 1021 20.24 -0.24 -15.64
CA VAL A 1021 20.48 0.21 -14.26
C VAL A 1021 21.91 0.74 -14.10
N LYS A 1022 22.90 0.08 -14.73
CA LYS A 1022 24.28 0.58 -14.81
C LYS A 1022 24.30 1.99 -15.41
N LEU A 1023 23.64 2.18 -16.56
CA LEU A 1023 23.57 3.46 -17.25
C LEU A 1023 22.94 4.56 -16.37
N GLU A 1024 21.87 4.23 -15.64
CA GLU A 1024 21.21 5.16 -14.72
C GLU A 1024 22.09 5.55 -13.52
N GLN A 1025 22.83 4.59 -12.94
CA GLN A 1025 23.79 4.86 -11.86
C GLN A 1025 24.92 5.79 -12.34
N GLU A 1026 25.51 5.50 -13.51
CA GLU A 1026 26.57 6.31 -14.10
C GLU A 1026 26.08 7.72 -14.47
N GLN A 1027 24.85 7.86 -14.99
CA GLN A 1027 24.22 9.16 -15.25
C GLN A 1027 24.04 9.99 -13.98
N ALA A 1028 23.75 9.34 -12.85
CA ALA A 1028 23.63 9.98 -11.54
C ALA A 1028 25.00 10.28 -10.89
N GLY A 1029 26.12 9.97 -11.54
CA GLY A 1029 27.47 10.13 -10.99
C GLY A 1029 27.80 9.15 -9.86
N LEU A 1030 27.04 8.06 -9.77
CA LEU A 1030 27.27 6.94 -8.85
C LEU A 1030 28.13 5.87 -9.55
N PRO A 1031 29.06 5.23 -8.83
CA PRO A 1031 29.79 4.09 -9.38
C PRO A 1031 28.84 2.90 -9.55
N GLU A 1032 29.12 2.06 -10.55
CA GLU A 1032 28.39 0.80 -10.77
C GLU A 1032 28.34 -0.07 -9.48
N PHE A 1033 27.14 -0.53 -9.10
CA PHE A 1033 26.95 -1.47 -7.99
C PHE A 1033 25.69 -2.33 -8.16
N GLY A 1034 25.81 -3.64 -7.93
CA GLY A 1034 24.68 -4.59 -7.93
C GLY A 1034 24.15 -4.97 -9.32
N THR A 1035 24.84 -4.59 -10.39
CA THR A 1035 24.44 -4.79 -11.79
C THR A 1035 25.22 -5.92 -12.48
N VAL A 1036 26.31 -6.40 -11.89
CA VAL A 1036 27.14 -7.51 -12.41
C VAL A 1036 26.41 -8.83 -12.28
N LEU A 1037 26.31 -9.59 -13.38
CA LEU A 1037 25.67 -10.90 -13.43
C LEU A 1037 26.72 -12.00 -13.64
N ASP A 1038 26.60 -13.08 -12.87
CA ASP A 1038 27.36 -14.31 -13.09
C ASP A 1038 26.51 -15.26 -13.95
N ASN A 1039 26.67 -15.14 -15.27
CA ASN A 1039 25.87 -15.88 -16.24
C ASN A 1039 26.52 -17.22 -16.62
N PRO A 1040 25.73 -18.29 -16.80
CA PRO A 1040 26.21 -19.48 -17.51
C PRO A 1040 26.40 -19.20 -19.00
N ASP A 1041 26.98 -20.14 -19.73
CA ASP A 1041 26.86 -20.18 -21.19
C ASP A 1041 25.41 -20.55 -21.55
N PHE A 1042 24.61 -19.58 -21.99
CA PHE A 1042 23.19 -19.81 -22.29
C PHE A 1042 22.99 -20.71 -23.50
N ALA A 1043 23.91 -20.70 -24.48
CA ALA A 1043 23.87 -21.64 -25.61
C ALA A 1043 24.09 -23.08 -25.15
N ALA A 1044 25.01 -23.30 -24.21
CA ALA A 1044 25.21 -24.62 -23.60
C ALA A 1044 23.98 -25.05 -22.78
N VAL A 1045 23.37 -24.13 -22.02
CA VAL A 1045 22.11 -24.40 -21.28
C VAL A 1045 20.98 -24.75 -22.25
N ALA A 1046 20.80 -24.01 -23.35
CA ALA A 1046 19.81 -24.31 -24.37
C ALA A 1046 20.02 -25.73 -24.95
N THR A 1047 21.27 -26.06 -25.27
CA THR A 1047 21.66 -27.39 -25.78
C THR A 1047 21.33 -28.48 -24.77
N ALA A 1048 21.64 -28.27 -23.48
CA ALA A 1048 21.30 -29.20 -22.40
C ALA A 1048 19.77 -29.36 -22.24
N MET A 1049 19.00 -28.31 -22.49
CA MET A 1049 17.54 -28.36 -22.55
C MET A 1049 17.01 -28.97 -23.85
N GLY A 1050 17.85 -29.25 -24.85
CA GLY A 1050 17.49 -29.82 -26.15
C GLY A 1050 16.92 -28.81 -27.14
N ILE A 1051 17.40 -27.57 -27.06
CA ILE A 1051 17.18 -26.46 -28.00
C ILE A 1051 18.52 -26.18 -28.67
N THR A 1052 18.53 -25.76 -29.93
CA THR A 1052 19.78 -25.39 -30.60
C THR A 1052 20.36 -24.15 -29.94
N GLY A 1053 21.54 -24.27 -29.32
CA GLY A 1053 22.31 -23.14 -28.79
C GLY A 1053 23.43 -22.73 -29.73
N ILE A 1054 23.59 -21.44 -29.97
CA ILE A 1054 24.69 -20.86 -30.74
C ILE A 1054 25.32 -19.75 -29.91
N ARG A 1055 26.56 -19.95 -29.45
CA ARG A 1055 27.36 -18.93 -28.78
C ARG A 1055 28.15 -18.14 -29.82
N VAL A 1056 28.17 -16.82 -29.71
CA VAL A 1056 28.97 -15.92 -30.58
C VAL A 1056 29.78 -14.97 -29.71
N THR A 1057 31.10 -15.02 -29.87
CA THR A 1057 32.05 -14.15 -29.15
C THR A 1057 32.95 -13.35 -30.08
N ASP A 1058 33.04 -13.73 -31.37
CA ASP A 1058 33.82 -13.02 -32.36
C ASP A 1058 32.90 -12.15 -33.26
N PRO A 1059 33.11 -10.83 -33.35
CA PRO A 1059 32.40 -9.95 -34.27
C PRO A 1059 32.42 -10.40 -35.74
N ALA A 1060 33.46 -11.11 -36.19
CA ALA A 1060 33.56 -11.58 -37.57
C ALA A 1060 32.54 -12.69 -37.90
N GLU A 1061 32.11 -13.46 -36.90
CA GLU A 1061 31.17 -14.58 -37.06
C GLU A 1061 29.71 -14.16 -36.89
N LEU A 1062 29.46 -12.90 -36.53
CA LEU A 1062 28.14 -12.38 -36.13
C LEU A 1062 27.08 -12.57 -37.21
N GLU A 1063 27.34 -12.10 -38.44
CA GLU A 1063 26.34 -12.14 -39.50
C GLU A 1063 26.01 -13.57 -39.95
N GLU A 1064 27.02 -14.42 -40.11
CA GLU A 1064 26.83 -15.83 -40.45
C GLU A 1064 26.06 -16.57 -39.36
N SER A 1065 26.38 -16.31 -38.09
CA SER A 1065 25.71 -16.93 -36.95
C SER A 1065 24.24 -16.54 -36.83
N VAL A 1066 23.89 -15.26 -37.06
CA VAL A 1066 22.49 -14.81 -37.11
C VAL A 1066 21.74 -15.50 -38.26
N ARG A 1067 22.33 -15.56 -39.47
CA ARG A 1067 21.72 -16.26 -40.62
C ARG A 1067 21.50 -17.74 -40.32
N ARG A 1068 22.49 -18.41 -39.73
CA ARG A 1068 22.39 -19.81 -39.30
C ARG A 1068 21.28 -20.00 -38.27
N ALA A 1069 21.20 -19.14 -37.26
CA ALA A 1069 20.15 -19.21 -36.23
C ALA A 1069 18.75 -19.09 -36.84
N PHE A 1070 18.56 -18.18 -37.80
CA PHE A 1070 17.24 -17.91 -38.37
C PHE A 1070 16.83 -19.01 -39.37
N ALA A 1071 17.78 -19.58 -40.10
CA ALA A 1071 17.56 -20.69 -41.02
C ALA A 1071 17.35 -22.05 -40.32
N THR A 1072 17.83 -22.21 -39.08
CA THR A 1072 17.71 -23.47 -38.34
C THR A 1072 16.24 -23.74 -37.96
N PRO A 1073 15.66 -24.91 -38.31
CA PRO A 1073 14.30 -25.27 -37.91
C PRO A 1073 14.15 -25.41 -36.39
N GLY A 1074 12.97 -25.07 -35.87
CA GLY A 1074 12.69 -25.17 -34.43
C GLY A 1074 13.22 -23.99 -33.60
N PRO A 1075 13.12 -24.05 -32.26
CA PRO A 1075 13.61 -23.00 -31.38
C PRO A 1075 15.14 -22.93 -31.42
N VAL A 1076 15.66 -21.71 -31.38
CA VAL A 1076 17.11 -21.45 -31.34
C VAL A 1076 17.39 -20.38 -30.30
N LEU A 1077 18.42 -20.60 -29.48
CA LEU A 1077 19.00 -19.59 -28.61
C LEU A 1077 20.35 -19.15 -29.18
N LEU A 1078 20.39 -17.92 -29.68
CA LEU A 1078 21.60 -17.24 -30.12
C LEU A 1078 22.11 -16.37 -28.98
N ASP A 1079 23.18 -16.82 -28.35
CA ASP A 1079 23.84 -16.20 -27.20
C ASP A 1079 25.04 -15.38 -27.67
N VAL A 1080 24.90 -14.04 -27.65
CA VAL A 1080 25.91 -13.13 -28.19
C VAL A 1080 26.55 -12.36 -27.04
N LEU A 1081 27.86 -12.55 -26.85
CA LEU A 1081 28.63 -11.80 -25.87
C LEU A 1081 28.83 -10.37 -26.38
N THR A 1082 28.07 -9.43 -25.82
CA THR A 1082 28.05 -8.03 -26.23
C THR A 1082 28.83 -7.13 -25.28
N ASN A 1083 29.37 -6.03 -25.81
CA ASN A 1083 30.13 -5.04 -25.05
C ASN A 1083 29.29 -4.45 -23.89
N PRO A 1084 29.70 -4.64 -22.61
CA PRO A 1084 28.98 -4.09 -21.45
C PRO A 1084 29.17 -2.59 -21.23
N ASP A 1085 30.15 -1.97 -21.90
CA ASP A 1085 30.49 -0.55 -21.75
C ASP A 1085 29.88 0.32 -22.86
N GLU A 1086 29.03 -0.25 -23.71
CA GLU A 1086 28.38 0.49 -24.79
C GLU A 1086 27.33 1.48 -24.26
N ILE A 1087 27.50 2.77 -24.60
CA ILE A 1087 26.64 3.85 -24.09
C ILE A 1087 25.62 4.26 -25.15
N ALA A 1088 24.33 4.07 -24.85
CA ALA A 1088 23.26 4.68 -25.62
C ALA A 1088 23.10 6.16 -25.24
N VAL A 1089 23.68 7.07 -26.03
CA VAL A 1089 23.53 8.52 -25.79
C VAL A 1089 22.06 8.94 -25.94
N PRO A 1090 21.47 9.63 -24.93
CA PRO A 1090 20.10 10.14 -25.00
C PRO A 1090 19.86 11.18 -26.09
N ALA A 1091 18.60 11.42 -26.43
CA ALA A 1091 18.20 12.43 -27.43
C ALA A 1091 18.49 13.90 -27.01
N LYS A 1092 18.56 14.18 -25.71
CA LYS A 1092 18.95 15.48 -25.12
C LYS A 1092 20.04 15.22 -24.07
N PRO A 1093 21.32 15.12 -24.44
CA PRO A 1093 22.38 15.00 -23.45
C PRO A 1093 22.50 16.33 -22.69
N THR A 1094 22.29 16.31 -21.37
CA THR A 1094 22.54 17.50 -20.55
C THR A 1094 24.02 17.57 -20.15
N VAL A 1095 24.53 18.79 -19.93
CA VAL A 1095 25.90 19.00 -19.41
C VAL A 1095 26.08 18.30 -18.06
N GLU A 1096 25.03 18.24 -17.24
CA GLU A 1096 25.00 17.57 -15.95
C GLU A 1096 25.10 16.05 -16.07
N GLN A 1097 24.41 15.42 -17.03
CA GLN A 1097 24.56 13.99 -17.32
C GLN A 1097 25.96 13.66 -17.82
N GLY A 1098 26.52 14.49 -18.72
CA GLY A 1098 27.90 14.35 -19.18
C GLY A 1098 28.93 14.47 -18.04
N TRP A 1099 28.68 15.36 -17.08
CA TRP A 1099 29.50 15.51 -15.88
C TRP A 1099 29.33 14.33 -14.91
N GLY A 1100 28.10 13.82 -14.74
CA GLY A 1100 27.80 12.61 -13.96
C GLY A 1100 28.60 11.40 -14.44
N PHE A 1101 28.58 11.12 -15.75
CA PHE A 1101 29.39 10.07 -16.36
C PHE A 1101 30.89 10.24 -16.10
N ALA A 1102 31.42 11.45 -16.28
CA ALA A 1102 32.83 11.74 -16.02
C ALA A 1102 33.21 11.50 -14.56
N VAL A 1103 32.36 11.92 -13.61
CA VAL A 1103 32.56 11.70 -12.17
C VAL A 1103 32.49 10.21 -11.81
N ALA A 1104 31.53 9.46 -12.37
CA ALA A 1104 31.39 8.03 -12.15
C ALA A 1104 32.65 7.28 -12.62
N LYS A 1105 33.12 7.54 -13.84
CA LYS A 1105 34.33 6.89 -14.40
C LYS A 1105 35.60 7.23 -13.60
N VAL A 1106 35.74 8.46 -13.10
CA VAL A 1106 36.86 8.80 -12.20
C VAL A 1106 36.77 8.01 -10.88
N LYS A 1107 35.59 7.87 -10.28
CA LYS A 1107 35.40 7.09 -9.05
C LYS A 1107 35.67 5.60 -9.26
N GLU A 1108 35.27 5.06 -10.40
CA GLU A 1108 35.54 3.66 -10.78
C GLU A 1108 37.03 3.39 -10.96
N VAL A 1109 37.75 4.27 -11.65
CA VAL A 1109 39.21 4.18 -11.81
C VAL A 1109 39.96 4.34 -10.49
N VAL A 1110 39.50 5.23 -9.60
CA VAL A 1110 40.09 5.41 -8.26
C VAL A 1110 39.86 4.19 -7.37
N ARG A 1111 38.71 3.53 -7.46
CA ARG A 1111 38.45 2.25 -6.77
C ARG A 1111 39.25 1.09 -7.36
N SER A 1112 39.38 1.00 -8.68
CA SER A 1112 40.11 -0.10 -9.33
C SER A 1112 41.61 -0.09 -9.03
N HIS A 1113 42.19 1.06 -8.67
CA HIS A 1113 43.59 1.17 -8.22
C HIS A 1113 43.78 0.91 -6.71
N GLY A 1114 42.69 0.81 -5.93
CA GLY A 1114 42.73 0.46 -4.51
C GLY A 1114 42.66 -1.04 -4.23
N ASP A 1115 42.10 -1.82 -5.15
CA ASP A 1115 41.83 -3.26 -4.98
C ASP A 1115 42.87 -4.18 -5.65
N SER A 1116 43.96 -3.63 -6.20
CA SER A 1116 45.04 -4.43 -6.81
C SER A 1116 45.98 -5.12 -5.80
N ASP A 1117 45.70 -5.03 -4.49
CA ASP A 1117 46.49 -5.68 -3.41
C ASP A 1117 45.71 -6.76 -2.61
N GLY A 1118 44.60 -7.28 -3.13
CA GLY A 1118 44.01 -8.47 -2.53
C GLY A 1118 42.72 -8.95 -3.15
N HIS A 1119 42.82 -9.89 -4.09
CA HIS A 1119 42.06 -11.15 -4.12
C HIS A 1119 42.67 -12.14 -5.11
#